data_AF-A0AB37QPY0-F1
#
_entry.id   AF-A0AB37QPY0-F1
#
_cell.length_a   1.000
_cell.length_b   1.000
_cell.length_c   1.000
_cell.angle_alpha   90.00
_cell.angle_beta   90.00
_cell.angle_gamma   90.00
#
_symmetry.space_group_name_H-M   'P 1'
#
loop_
_entity.id
_entity.type
_entity.pdbx_description
1 polymer ?
#
loop_
_entity_poly.entity_id
_entity_poly.type
_entity_poly.pdbx_seq_one_letter_code
_entity_poly.pdbx_strand_id
1 'polypeptide(L)'
;MTTVSKITTEKPTNPADAQAWEQAVQHSREVGIQWQLPADDKRSAQQIIDDSPLLKNLGGRGDRAEAKENLIAQVGDYTKDSHAAFRAVQLLEHIETFDASGNRLAGKDIGNNRIDGYTSSSEARHGSEAGRLKDFGKEGFASLKGTLHEIKSSADDPAVREQAAKLGIQWQRPQGDERDAKSIVDGDPLLRNLGNQSDVRDMLKEQVGDFDNDADAAYRATQVLAHIEQFDGNGARIVGSDVANGSINGFTKSGEARNGTEAGRLQDFGKEGLSSLKGEMSNVSVAGDNTQAREQAEKLGFLWELPKDDKRSAQDIIDANPLLKDLGNQSGVKDMLKERVGDFEKDANAAFRAVQVLDRVTMYNEKGEIQSGGDTFNSRVDGFTKGAEARHGTEAGRLQDFGKLGFESLPELKKNEDISSYKDFLKASPDADDASKQIARYAAILDENHDAIKGKTGSADMTAEALTAYKDEHPQLDKEVREALDFWSQPGAFALLDNAKSPLEQGSDGKASRGDIQAFIKNAAPKDVGAVGTLLEAVSEGNLLHKVNTDALNKDVFEHPQNYTAEQKAAVLQELKAAQSLIIQGSGAGMWKDDKSQVQIANNVSSHPDPQKLLDDVNEHIATLEKDTEVVKFYNDNAASELSKVLEGSDGLKNALQSTYDNEIMTGKGLDKLWDANTKDGKTDQQTALAQFYSSAQSVQESLGISDPGKIQEAVQKSTHNKDFESFYEKSLVSGERLKELLKTESFEVATSQFSMEVAMYNAALNPEFTGKHDDKLTENYTTIAQDSVFKDASFEDLKKAFGKDGSDTLDEAKVRSLIDQIGESNPELLTNADGKPATSDQILGVFRGNWDLLRQGTKSISELGLFSDNSSIKAASSAGVLHGVSGLFMAGITIAKGANGAGALTDRQIVDITTGSVQSATLLTEGGVKNVITRYKDLKDTLEPEAYKKITTNLSKLENAAKGLGGLAGVAAGAYGIFDGVKSIRRGELVAGGMSITAGSLGAMAGLASAAEGAAGVMQLAGSVVRALPLIAGGLGLAAAGVGALALLIPGMIEEGKQETRVDRFSDHLRDYLTQYEIDGVKNGDVYDIPDSEWPGPEETTIAS
;
A
#
# COMPACT_ATOMS: atom_id res chain seq x y z
N MET A 1 -1.58 -46.20 -93.39
CA MET A 1 -2.70 -45.44 -93.97
C MET A 1 -2.84 -44.20 -93.12
N THR A 2 -2.69 -43.00 -93.70
CA THR A 2 -2.87 -41.72 -92.98
C THR A 2 -4.30 -41.65 -92.45
N THR A 3 -4.47 -41.81 -91.15
CA THR A 3 -5.71 -41.53 -90.41
C THR A 3 -5.95 -40.03 -90.51
N VAL A 4 -6.74 -39.62 -91.50
CA VAL A 4 -7.25 -38.24 -91.58
C VAL A 4 -8.14 -38.05 -90.36
N SER A 5 -7.77 -37.11 -89.49
CA SER A 5 -8.57 -36.77 -88.31
C SER A 5 -9.98 -36.37 -88.76
N LYS A 6 -11.01 -37.04 -88.21
CA LYS A 6 -12.42 -36.74 -88.52
C LYS A 6 -12.92 -35.52 -87.74
N ILE A 7 -12.17 -35.08 -86.74
CA ILE A 7 -12.48 -33.92 -85.90
C ILE A 7 -11.59 -32.75 -86.35
N THR A 8 -12.24 -31.69 -86.85
CA THR A 8 -11.59 -30.46 -87.32
C THR A 8 -12.02 -29.28 -86.46
N THR A 9 -11.33 -28.14 -86.53
CA THR A 9 -11.72 -26.97 -85.73
C THR A 9 -13.03 -26.34 -86.18
N GLU A 10 -13.32 -26.39 -87.49
CA GLU A 10 -14.60 -25.97 -88.05
C GLU A 10 -15.55 -27.17 -88.17
N LYS A 11 -16.86 -26.88 -88.19
CA LYS A 11 -17.91 -27.89 -88.33
C LYS A 11 -17.87 -28.50 -89.74
N PRO A 12 -17.76 -29.84 -89.89
CA PRO A 12 -17.78 -30.50 -91.20
C PRO A 12 -19.09 -30.28 -91.97
N THR A 13 -19.03 -30.32 -93.31
CA THR A 13 -20.21 -30.18 -94.18
C THR A 13 -20.97 -31.49 -94.39
N ASN A 14 -20.36 -32.64 -94.12
CA ASN A 14 -21.01 -33.95 -94.15
C ASN A 14 -21.91 -34.14 -92.91
N PRO A 15 -23.22 -34.41 -93.06
CA PRO A 15 -24.15 -34.51 -91.93
C PRO A 15 -23.74 -35.49 -90.82
N ALA A 16 -23.17 -36.65 -91.17
CA ALA A 16 -22.77 -37.66 -90.18
C ALA A 16 -21.53 -37.22 -89.38
N ASP A 17 -20.56 -36.60 -90.06
CA ASP A 17 -19.35 -36.07 -89.42
C ASP A 17 -19.67 -34.79 -88.61
N ALA A 18 -20.63 -33.99 -89.07
CA ALA A 18 -21.12 -32.80 -88.37
C ALA A 18 -21.80 -33.14 -87.03
N GLN A 19 -22.58 -34.22 -86.98
CA GLN A 19 -23.23 -34.68 -85.75
C GLN A 19 -22.22 -35.20 -84.72
N ALA A 20 -21.23 -35.99 -85.16
CA ALA A 20 -20.15 -36.47 -84.31
C ALA A 20 -19.28 -35.30 -83.77
N TRP A 21 -19.05 -34.28 -84.60
CA TRP A 21 -18.35 -33.06 -84.21
C TRP A 21 -19.13 -32.27 -83.14
N GLU A 22 -20.45 -32.07 -83.32
CA GLU A 22 -21.29 -31.38 -82.33
C GLU A 22 -21.31 -32.09 -80.98
N GLN A 23 -21.38 -33.43 -80.98
CA GLN A 23 -21.30 -34.22 -79.76
C GLN A 23 -19.95 -34.09 -79.08
N ALA A 24 -18.84 -34.12 -79.83
CA ALA A 24 -17.50 -33.91 -79.28
C ALA A 24 -17.35 -32.50 -78.67
N VAL A 25 -17.86 -31.46 -79.34
CA VAL A 25 -17.88 -30.09 -78.81
C VAL A 25 -18.70 -30.02 -77.53
N GLN A 26 -19.89 -30.62 -77.51
CA GLN A 26 -20.76 -30.60 -76.34
C GLN A 26 -20.12 -31.33 -75.15
N HIS A 27 -19.63 -32.55 -75.35
CA HIS A 27 -18.95 -33.31 -74.29
C HIS A 27 -17.67 -32.62 -73.82
N SER A 28 -16.90 -31.98 -74.71
CA SER A 28 -15.72 -31.21 -74.31
C SER A 28 -16.09 -30.05 -73.38
N ARG A 29 -17.21 -29.36 -73.64
CA ARG A 29 -17.70 -28.29 -72.76
C ARG A 29 -18.18 -28.82 -71.41
N GLU A 30 -18.86 -29.97 -71.40
CA GLU A 30 -19.35 -30.62 -70.17
C GLU A 30 -18.21 -31.00 -69.22
N VAL A 31 -17.01 -31.28 -69.75
CA VAL A 31 -15.81 -31.59 -68.97
C VAL A 31 -14.84 -30.41 -68.85
N GLY A 32 -15.29 -29.19 -69.18
CA GLY A 32 -14.52 -27.96 -68.99
C GLY A 32 -13.41 -27.70 -70.01
N ILE A 33 -13.34 -28.47 -71.10
CA ILE A 33 -12.35 -28.30 -72.16
C ILE A 33 -12.89 -27.31 -73.21
N GLN A 34 -12.19 -26.20 -73.38
CA GLN A 34 -12.53 -25.20 -74.37
C GLN A 34 -12.20 -25.68 -75.77
N TRP A 35 -13.21 -25.66 -76.65
CA TRP A 35 -13.05 -26.13 -78.02
C TRP A 35 -12.07 -25.29 -78.85
N GLN A 36 -11.92 -24.00 -78.58
CA GLN A 36 -11.07 -23.12 -79.37
C GLN A 36 -10.15 -22.31 -78.45
N LEU A 37 -8.90 -22.13 -78.90
CA LEU A 37 -7.99 -21.13 -78.37
C LEU A 37 -8.67 -19.74 -78.26
N PRO A 38 -8.59 -19.05 -77.10
CA PRO A 38 -9.12 -17.71 -76.90
C PRO A 38 -8.65 -16.70 -77.96
N ALA A 39 -9.49 -15.72 -78.29
CA ALA A 39 -9.23 -14.80 -79.39
C ALA A 39 -8.01 -13.88 -79.16
N ASP A 40 -7.64 -13.66 -77.91
CA ASP A 40 -6.50 -12.88 -77.44
C ASP A 40 -5.19 -13.69 -77.37
N ASP A 41 -5.25 -15.02 -77.31
CA ASP A 41 -4.08 -15.89 -77.40
C ASP A 41 -3.65 -16.08 -78.87
N LYS A 42 -2.44 -15.62 -79.18
CA LYS A 42 -1.85 -15.65 -80.54
C LYS A 42 -0.79 -16.73 -80.72
N ARG A 43 -0.62 -17.64 -79.76
CA ARG A 43 0.37 -18.70 -79.86
C ARG A 43 0.06 -19.65 -81.03
N SER A 44 1.10 -19.98 -81.78
CA SER A 44 1.05 -21.03 -82.81
C SER A 44 0.93 -22.43 -82.19
N ALA A 45 0.51 -23.42 -82.99
CA ALA A 45 0.44 -24.81 -82.54
C ALA A 45 1.77 -25.32 -81.95
N GLN A 46 2.90 -24.97 -82.57
CA GLN A 46 4.22 -25.35 -82.10
C GLN A 46 4.58 -24.69 -80.76
N GLN A 47 4.23 -23.41 -80.57
CA GLN A 47 4.45 -22.72 -79.29
C GLN A 47 3.62 -23.36 -78.16
N ILE A 48 2.36 -23.70 -78.42
CA ILE A 48 1.50 -24.39 -77.42
C ILE A 48 2.06 -25.77 -77.05
N ILE A 49 2.58 -26.52 -78.04
CA ILE A 49 3.23 -27.81 -77.78
C ILE A 49 4.51 -27.60 -76.97
N ASP A 50 5.35 -26.63 -77.33
CA ASP A 50 6.60 -26.38 -76.63
C ASP A 50 6.41 -25.90 -75.19
N ASP A 51 5.32 -25.17 -74.93
CA ASP A 51 4.89 -24.72 -73.61
C ASP A 51 4.26 -25.84 -72.76
N SER A 52 3.88 -26.98 -73.35
CA SER A 52 3.26 -28.11 -72.66
C SER A 52 4.19 -29.34 -72.67
N PRO A 53 4.96 -29.59 -71.59
CA PRO A 53 5.82 -30.75 -71.49
C PRO A 53 5.11 -32.09 -71.74
N LEU A 54 3.85 -32.21 -71.31
CA LEU A 54 3.02 -33.40 -71.53
C LEU A 54 2.78 -33.66 -73.01
N LEU A 55 2.34 -32.63 -73.73
CA LEU A 55 2.04 -32.75 -75.14
C LEU A 55 3.33 -32.89 -75.97
N LYS A 56 4.39 -32.18 -75.59
CA LYS A 56 5.72 -32.24 -76.22
C LYS A 56 6.34 -33.63 -76.16
N ASN A 57 6.22 -34.29 -75.00
CA ASN A 57 6.82 -35.59 -74.75
C ASN A 57 5.88 -36.77 -75.10
N LEU A 58 4.69 -36.49 -75.64
CA LEU A 58 3.72 -37.51 -76.00
C LEU A 58 4.14 -38.28 -77.26
N GLY A 59 4.49 -39.57 -77.10
CA GLY A 59 4.90 -40.46 -78.17
C GLY A 59 5.87 -41.55 -77.70
N GLY A 60 6.17 -42.56 -78.53
CA GLY A 60 7.10 -43.64 -78.16
C GLY A 60 6.94 -44.94 -78.95
N ARG A 61 7.21 -46.10 -78.32
CA ARG A 61 6.89 -47.46 -78.84
C ARG A 61 5.68 -48.03 -78.09
N GLY A 62 4.96 -48.98 -78.69
CA GLY A 62 3.78 -49.61 -78.08
C GLY A 62 2.60 -48.65 -77.94
N ASP A 63 1.81 -48.76 -76.86
CA ASP A 63 0.64 -47.92 -76.61
C ASP A 63 0.98 -46.41 -76.56
N ARG A 64 2.25 -46.04 -76.30
CA ARG A 64 2.71 -44.64 -76.36
C ARG A 64 2.72 -44.05 -77.76
N ALA A 65 2.94 -44.86 -78.80
CA ALA A 65 2.84 -44.42 -80.20
C ALA A 65 1.38 -44.18 -80.58
N GLU A 66 0.51 -45.12 -80.18
CA GLU A 66 -0.94 -45.05 -80.43
C GLU A 66 -1.57 -43.87 -79.70
N ALA A 67 -1.13 -43.54 -78.48
CA ALA A 67 -1.64 -42.40 -77.72
C ALA A 67 -1.57 -41.07 -78.50
N LYS A 68 -0.49 -40.85 -79.26
CA LYS A 68 -0.35 -39.65 -80.10
C LYS A 68 -1.34 -39.65 -81.28
N GLU A 69 -1.46 -40.77 -81.98
CA GLU A 69 -2.37 -40.89 -83.13
C GLU A 69 -3.83 -40.81 -82.70
N ASN A 70 -4.17 -41.46 -81.59
CA ASN A 70 -5.47 -41.44 -80.97
C ASN A 70 -5.87 -40.04 -80.50
N LEU A 71 -4.93 -39.31 -79.88
CA LEU A 71 -5.14 -37.93 -79.49
C LEU A 71 -5.46 -37.07 -80.72
N ILE A 72 -4.66 -37.14 -81.79
CA ILE A 72 -4.89 -36.43 -83.05
C ILE A 72 -6.26 -36.77 -83.66
N ALA A 73 -6.68 -38.03 -83.58
CA ALA A 73 -7.95 -38.47 -84.13
C ALA A 73 -9.17 -37.83 -83.42
N GLN A 74 -9.04 -37.56 -82.12
CA GLN A 74 -10.15 -37.07 -81.28
C GLN A 74 -10.11 -35.56 -81.03
N VAL A 75 -8.93 -34.91 -81.03
CA VAL A 75 -8.80 -33.47 -80.78
C VAL A 75 -8.46 -32.66 -82.04
N GLY A 76 -8.21 -33.31 -83.17
CA GLY A 76 -7.68 -32.68 -84.39
C GLY A 76 -6.15 -32.74 -84.48
N ASP A 77 -5.58 -32.42 -85.65
CA ASP A 77 -4.12 -32.42 -85.86
C ASP A 77 -3.45 -31.25 -85.12
N TYR A 78 -3.17 -31.50 -83.84
CA TYR A 78 -2.54 -30.54 -82.93
C TYR A 78 -1.14 -30.11 -83.38
N THR A 79 -0.50 -30.84 -84.30
CA THR A 79 0.82 -30.46 -84.82
C THR A 79 0.76 -29.31 -85.84
N LYS A 80 -0.45 -28.98 -86.32
CA LYS A 80 -0.68 -27.95 -87.35
C LYS A 80 -1.71 -26.90 -86.97
N ASP A 81 -2.62 -27.22 -86.06
CA ASP A 81 -3.74 -26.37 -85.65
C ASP A 81 -3.60 -25.96 -84.17
N SER A 82 -3.54 -24.65 -83.89
CA SER A 82 -3.38 -24.11 -82.54
C SER A 82 -4.60 -24.34 -81.65
N HIS A 83 -5.82 -24.39 -82.21
CA HIS A 83 -7.02 -24.74 -81.44
C HIS A 83 -6.99 -26.22 -81.04
N ALA A 84 -6.51 -27.10 -81.93
CA ALA A 84 -6.34 -28.52 -81.62
C ALA A 84 -5.23 -28.74 -80.56
N ALA A 85 -4.12 -28.00 -80.65
CA ALA A 85 -3.07 -28.02 -79.63
C ALA A 85 -3.58 -27.57 -78.27
N PHE A 86 -4.35 -26.48 -78.21
CA PHE A 86 -4.94 -25.98 -76.97
C PHE A 86 -5.92 -26.97 -76.32
N ARG A 87 -6.80 -27.58 -77.13
CA ARG A 87 -7.69 -28.67 -76.66
C ARG A 87 -6.90 -29.86 -76.14
N ALA A 88 -5.83 -30.24 -76.83
CA ALA A 88 -4.99 -31.37 -76.45
C ALA A 88 -4.29 -31.15 -75.12
N VAL A 89 -3.81 -29.94 -74.83
CA VAL A 89 -3.20 -29.59 -73.54
C VAL A 89 -4.21 -29.74 -72.40
N GLN A 90 -5.39 -29.13 -72.53
CA GLN A 90 -6.46 -29.23 -71.52
C GLN A 90 -6.91 -30.68 -71.33
N LEU A 91 -6.95 -31.49 -72.40
CA LEU A 91 -7.29 -32.90 -72.27
C LEU A 91 -6.27 -33.67 -71.42
N LEU A 92 -4.98 -33.48 -71.69
CA LEU A 92 -3.93 -34.16 -70.93
C LEU A 92 -3.96 -33.71 -69.47
N GLU A 93 -4.20 -32.42 -69.24
CA GLU A 93 -4.45 -31.86 -67.90
C GLU A 93 -5.65 -32.52 -67.22
N HIS A 94 -6.79 -32.68 -67.90
CA HIS A 94 -7.97 -33.38 -67.38
C HIS A 94 -7.65 -34.82 -66.98
N ILE A 95 -6.91 -35.53 -67.83
CA ILE A 95 -6.51 -36.92 -67.59
C ILE A 95 -5.60 -37.04 -66.36
N GLU A 96 -4.69 -36.10 -66.14
CA GLU A 96 -3.89 -36.04 -64.90
C GLU A 96 -4.78 -35.69 -63.70
N THR A 97 -5.68 -34.73 -63.85
CA THR A 97 -6.51 -34.14 -62.79
C THR A 97 -7.57 -35.09 -62.22
N PHE A 98 -8.18 -35.94 -63.05
CA PHE A 98 -9.34 -36.76 -62.65
C PHE A 98 -9.14 -38.26 -62.87
N ASP A 99 -9.77 -39.07 -62.01
CA ASP A 99 -9.86 -40.52 -62.20
C ASP A 99 -10.96 -40.91 -63.22
N ALA A 100 -11.12 -42.21 -63.47
CA ALA A 100 -12.12 -42.70 -64.43
C ALA A 100 -13.58 -42.50 -63.97
N SER A 101 -13.81 -42.24 -62.69
CA SER A 101 -15.13 -41.90 -62.12
C SER A 101 -15.37 -40.39 -62.06
N GLY A 102 -14.34 -39.58 -62.33
CA GLY A 102 -14.39 -38.12 -62.31
C GLY A 102 -14.05 -37.50 -60.96
N ASN A 103 -13.48 -38.28 -60.03
CA ASN A 103 -13.01 -37.74 -58.76
C ASN A 103 -11.66 -37.04 -58.93
N ARG A 104 -11.45 -35.94 -58.20
CA ARG A 104 -10.20 -35.18 -58.20
C ARG A 104 -9.05 -36.03 -57.66
N LEU A 105 -8.04 -36.23 -58.49
CA LEU A 105 -6.79 -36.89 -58.11
C LEU A 105 -5.87 -35.90 -57.38
N ALA A 106 -5.03 -36.46 -56.51
CA ALA A 106 -3.97 -35.72 -55.85
C ALA A 106 -2.77 -36.65 -55.59
N GLY A 107 -1.56 -36.10 -55.69
CA GLY A 107 -0.33 -36.85 -55.45
C GLY A 107 0.84 -36.35 -56.30
N LYS A 108 2.02 -36.98 -56.11
CA LYS A 108 3.25 -36.60 -56.82
C LYS A 108 3.25 -36.87 -58.33
N ASP A 109 2.29 -37.69 -58.79
CA ASP A 109 2.18 -38.05 -60.20
C ASP A 109 1.41 -36.98 -61.00
N ILE A 110 0.76 -36.03 -60.32
CA ILE A 110 0.03 -34.91 -60.93
C ILE A 110 0.99 -33.76 -61.25
N GLY A 111 0.86 -33.15 -62.44
CA GLY A 111 1.65 -31.96 -62.82
C GLY A 111 3.16 -32.23 -62.91
N ASN A 112 3.56 -33.50 -62.95
CA ASN A 112 4.96 -33.92 -63.00
C ASN A 112 5.52 -33.94 -64.43
N ASN A 113 4.74 -33.43 -65.40
CA ASN A 113 5.09 -33.31 -66.81
C ASN A 113 5.27 -34.64 -67.56
N ARG A 114 4.67 -35.74 -67.09
CA ARG A 114 4.64 -37.04 -67.78
C ARG A 114 3.30 -37.75 -67.59
N ILE A 115 2.86 -38.48 -68.61
CA ILE A 115 1.72 -39.40 -68.50
C ILE A 115 2.16 -40.70 -67.82
N ASP A 116 1.65 -40.95 -66.62
CA ASP A 116 1.99 -42.09 -65.79
C ASP A 116 1.14 -43.34 -66.05
N GLY A 117 1.63 -44.50 -65.61
CA GLY A 117 0.91 -45.77 -65.71
C GLY A 117 1.23 -46.66 -66.92
N TYR A 118 2.26 -46.34 -67.70
CA TYR A 118 2.84 -47.28 -68.66
C TYR A 118 3.68 -48.36 -67.98
N THR A 119 3.55 -49.61 -68.40
CA THR A 119 4.46 -50.71 -68.00
C THR A 119 5.84 -50.56 -68.68
N SER A 120 6.82 -51.37 -68.25
CA SER A 120 8.13 -51.45 -68.92
C SER A 120 8.04 -51.94 -70.38
N SER A 121 6.97 -52.67 -70.74
CA SER A 121 6.64 -53.07 -72.12
C SER A 121 5.89 -51.99 -72.90
N SER A 122 5.67 -50.80 -72.32
CA SER A 122 4.89 -49.69 -72.90
C SER A 122 3.40 -50.00 -73.10
N GLU A 123 2.83 -50.86 -72.26
CA GLU A 123 1.37 -51.10 -72.20
C GLU A 123 0.73 -50.17 -71.17
N ALA A 124 -0.42 -49.59 -71.48
CA ALA A 124 -1.16 -48.73 -70.58
C ALA A 124 -1.89 -49.56 -69.51
N ARG A 125 -1.64 -49.29 -68.22
CA ARG A 125 -2.36 -49.93 -67.12
C ARG A 125 -3.79 -49.38 -67.01
N HIS A 126 -4.77 -50.26 -66.88
CA HIS A 126 -6.16 -49.86 -66.67
C HIS A 126 -6.29 -49.00 -65.40
N GLY A 127 -7.08 -47.93 -65.46
CA GLY A 127 -7.30 -46.98 -64.37
C GLY A 127 -6.19 -45.95 -64.13
N SER A 128 -5.05 -46.04 -64.84
CA SER A 128 -3.98 -45.02 -64.80
C SER A 128 -4.21 -43.90 -65.84
N GLU A 129 -3.43 -42.81 -65.78
CA GLU A 129 -3.46 -41.74 -66.78
C GLU A 129 -3.26 -42.27 -68.20
N ALA A 130 -2.25 -43.13 -68.40
CA ALA A 130 -2.02 -43.82 -69.67
C ALA A 130 -3.22 -44.66 -70.13
N GLY A 131 -3.90 -45.32 -69.18
CA GLY A 131 -5.12 -46.07 -69.43
C GLY A 131 -6.28 -45.18 -69.87
N ARG A 132 -6.51 -44.08 -69.14
CA ARG A 132 -7.54 -43.08 -69.46
C ARG A 132 -7.30 -42.40 -70.80
N LEU A 133 -6.04 -42.09 -71.13
CA LEU A 133 -5.68 -41.56 -72.45
C LEU A 133 -5.95 -42.57 -73.57
N LYS A 134 -5.73 -43.87 -73.31
CA LYS A 134 -6.06 -44.95 -74.25
C LYS A 134 -7.57 -45.10 -74.44
N ASP A 135 -8.35 -44.99 -73.37
CA ASP A 135 -9.81 -45.05 -73.40
C ASP A 135 -10.40 -43.81 -74.11
N PHE A 136 -9.86 -42.62 -73.87
CA PHE A 136 -10.17 -41.41 -74.63
C PHE A 136 -9.93 -41.59 -76.13
N GLY A 137 -8.83 -42.24 -76.52
CA GLY A 137 -8.56 -42.57 -77.92
C GLY A 137 -9.69 -43.33 -78.61
N LYS A 138 -10.37 -44.22 -77.88
CA LYS A 138 -11.44 -45.08 -78.39
C LYS A 138 -12.81 -44.41 -78.34
N GLU A 139 -13.11 -43.72 -77.26
CA GLU A 139 -14.46 -43.23 -76.93
C GLU A 139 -14.62 -41.71 -77.04
N GLY A 140 -13.52 -40.97 -77.28
CA GLY A 140 -13.51 -39.52 -77.34
C GLY A 140 -13.86 -38.86 -76.00
N PHE A 141 -14.31 -37.61 -76.05
CA PHE A 141 -14.59 -36.79 -74.85
C PHE A 141 -15.63 -37.39 -73.89
N ALA A 142 -16.49 -38.31 -74.35
CA ALA A 142 -17.49 -38.96 -73.50
C ALA A 142 -16.89 -39.85 -72.40
N SER A 143 -15.65 -40.34 -72.61
CA SER A 143 -14.91 -41.14 -71.63
C SER A 143 -14.37 -40.33 -70.46
N LEU A 144 -14.26 -39.01 -70.62
CA LEU A 144 -13.81 -38.12 -69.56
C LEU A 144 -14.95 -37.89 -68.57
N LYS A 145 -14.63 -37.93 -67.29
CA LYS A 145 -15.53 -37.66 -66.16
C LYS A 145 -14.88 -36.63 -65.25
N GLY A 146 -15.67 -35.74 -64.65
CA GLY A 146 -15.17 -34.55 -63.96
C GLY A 146 -15.03 -33.35 -64.90
N THR A 147 -14.97 -32.14 -64.32
CA THR A 147 -14.96 -30.88 -65.05
C THR A 147 -13.64 -30.14 -64.78
N LEU A 148 -12.82 -29.96 -65.81
CA LEU A 148 -11.55 -29.23 -65.72
C LEU A 148 -11.79 -27.73 -65.58
N HIS A 149 -10.97 -27.03 -64.79
CA HIS A 149 -11.04 -25.58 -64.58
C HIS A 149 -12.41 -25.11 -64.11
N GLU A 150 -13.19 -25.98 -63.44
CA GLU A 150 -14.39 -25.56 -62.73
C GLU A 150 -13.94 -24.81 -61.47
N ILE A 151 -13.51 -23.56 -61.66
CA ILE A 151 -13.52 -22.57 -60.60
C ILE A 151 -15.00 -22.34 -60.35
N LYS A 152 -15.60 -23.17 -59.48
CA LYS A 152 -16.92 -22.86 -58.96
C LYS A 152 -16.75 -21.48 -58.35
N SER A 153 -17.54 -20.52 -58.82
CA SER A 153 -17.92 -19.40 -57.96
C SER A 153 -18.78 -20.01 -56.84
N SER A 154 -18.15 -20.81 -55.97
CA SER A 154 -18.72 -21.31 -54.72
C SER A 154 -19.07 -20.12 -53.82
N ALA A 155 -18.54 -18.94 -54.15
CA ALA A 155 -19.05 -17.64 -53.72
C ALA A 155 -20.59 -17.56 -53.81
N ASP A 156 -21.25 -18.10 -54.83
CA ASP A 156 -22.70 -17.94 -55.02
C ASP A 156 -23.56 -19.14 -54.56
N ASP A 157 -22.95 -20.23 -54.08
CA ASP A 157 -23.69 -21.41 -53.58
C ASP A 157 -24.09 -21.22 -52.10
N PRO A 158 -25.39 -21.07 -51.76
CA PRO A 158 -25.84 -20.89 -50.39
C PRO A 158 -25.47 -22.07 -49.47
N ALA A 159 -25.38 -23.29 -49.99
CA ALA A 159 -25.08 -24.47 -49.19
C ALA A 159 -23.61 -24.47 -48.72
N VAL A 160 -22.69 -24.00 -49.58
CA VAL A 160 -21.27 -23.84 -49.24
C VAL A 160 -21.10 -22.74 -48.19
N ARG A 161 -21.81 -21.61 -48.34
CA ARG A 161 -21.81 -20.54 -47.33
C ARG A 161 -22.32 -21.01 -45.97
N GLU A 162 -23.37 -21.84 -45.95
CA GLU A 162 -23.89 -22.41 -44.70
C GLU A 162 -22.89 -23.37 -44.04
N GLN A 163 -22.20 -24.20 -44.83
CA GLN A 163 -21.13 -25.07 -44.32
C GLN A 163 -19.96 -24.27 -43.76
N ALA A 164 -19.56 -23.20 -44.44
CA ALA A 164 -18.48 -22.32 -43.99
C ALA A 164 -18.85 -21.66 -42.66
N ALA A 165 -20.08 -21.14 -42.56
CA ALA A 165 -20.58 -20.53 -41.33
C ALA A 165 -20.58 -21.50 -40.14
N LYS A 166 -20.92 -22.79 -40.35
CA LYS A 166 -20.86 -23.83 -39.30
C LYS A 166 -19.44 -24.13 -38.82
N LEU A 167 -18.43 -23.84 -39.63
CA LEU A 167 -17.02 -23.97 -39.28
C LEU A 167 -16.43 -22.67 -38.72
N GLY A 168 -17.24 -21.62 -38.58
CA GLY A 168 -16.78 -20.28 -38.18
C GLY A 168 -16.04 -19.50 -39.27
N ILE A 169 -16.07 -19.98 -40.52
CA ILE A 169 -15.38 -19.36 -41.66
C ILE A 169 -16.29 -18.29 -42.29
N GLN A 170 -15.82 -17.05 -42.30
CA GLN A 170 -16.48 -15.94 -42.96
C GLN A 170 -16.22 -15.99 -44.47
N TRP A 171 -17.26 -16.29 -45.25
CA TRP A 171 -17.14 -16.51 -46.70
C TRP A 171 -16.78 -15.25 -47.50
N GLN A 172 -17.05 -14.07 -46.95
CA GLN A 172 -16.76 -12.76 -47.54
C GLN A 172 -16.02 -11.89 -46.53
N ARG A 173 -15.24 -10.93 -47.02
CA ARG A 173 -14.53 -9.99 -46.15
C ARG A 173 -15.53 -9.15 -45.34
N PRO A 174 -15.19 -8.81 -44.07
CA PRO A 174 -16.04 -7.96 -43.25
C PRO A 174 -16.17 -6.56 -43.85
N GLN A 175 -17.28 -5.90 -43.54
CA GLN A 175 -17.55 -4.54 -44.02
C GLN A 175 -16.44 -3.58 -43.57
N GLY A 176 -15.81 -2.88 -44.52
CA GLY A 176 -14.72 -1.94 -44.27
C GLY A 176 -13.31 -2.49 -44.50
N ASP A 177 -13.16 -3.77 -44.84
CA ASP A 177 -11.86 -4.31 -45.29
C ASP A 177 -11.55 -3.93 -46.74
N GLU A 178 -10.63 -2.98 -46.92
CA GLU A 178 -10.21 -2.47 -48.24
C GLU A 178 -8.97 -3.16 -48.82
N ARG A 179 -8.44 -4.21 -48.17
CA ARG A 179 -7.25 -4.92 -48.66
C ARG A 179 -7.54 -5.65 -49.97
N ASP A 180 -6.68 -5.51 -50.97
CA ASP A 180 -6.75 -6.27 -52.21
C ASP A 180 -6.26 -7.72 -52.03
N ALA A 181 -6.49 -8.57 -53.03
CA ALA A 181 -6.12 -9.99 -53.00
C ALA A 181 -4.63 -10.17 -52.69
N LYS A 182 -3.77 -9.40 -53.36
CA LYS A 182 -2.32 -9.42 -53.16
C LYS A 182 -1.92 -9.09 -51.73
N SER A 183 -2.50 -8.05 -51.14
CA SER A 183 -2.22 -7.64 -49.76
C SER A 183 -2.64 -8.71 -48.75
N ILE A 184 -3.72 -9.44 -49.01
CA ILE A 184 -4.19 -10.55 -48.17
C ILE A 184 -3.24 -11.75 -48.30
N VAL A 185 -2.89 -12.15 -49.53
CA VAL A 185 -1.94 -13.25 -49.78
C VAL A 185 -0.58 -12.96 -49.18
N ASP A 186 -0.01 -11.77 -49.42
CA ASP A 186 1.32 -11.42 -48.92
C ASP A 186 1.34 -11.25 -47.39
N GLY A 187 0.18 -10.91 -46.79
CA GLY A 187 -0.02 -10.72 -45.37
C GLY A 187 -0.22 -12.00 -44.56
N ASP A 188 -0.61 -13.10 -45.20
CA ASP A 188 -0.84 -14.40 -44.55
C ASP A 188 0.31 -15.37 -44.86
N PRO A 189 1.14 -15.76 -43.87
CA PRO A 189 2.27 -16.64 -44.11
C PRO A 189 1.89 -18.01 -44.66
N LEU A 190 0.76 -18.59 -44.24
CA LEU A 190 0.33 -19.91 -44.72
C LEU A 190 0.03 -19.84 -46.21
N LEU A 191 -0.77 -18.87 -46.65
CA LEU A 191 -1.16 -18.71 -48.05
C LEU A 191 -0.01 -18.24 -48.94
N ARG A 192 0.84 -17.33 -48.42
CA ARG A 192 2.03 -16.85 -49.12
C ARG A 192 3.05 -17.97 -49.37
N ASN A 193 3.30 -18.78 -48.34
CA ASN A 193 4.32 -19.83 -48.40
C ASN A 193 3.78 -21.15 -48.96
N LEU A 194 2.47 -21.25 -49.23
CA LEU A 194 1.84 -22.44 -49.79
C LEU A 194 2.36 -22.73 -51.20
N GLY A 195 3.20 -23.76 -51.31
CA GLY A 195 3.58 -24.35 -52.60
C GLY A 195 2.48 -25.24 -53.18
N ASN A 196 2.69 -25.74 -54.40
CA ASN A 196 1.72 -26.59 -55.10
C ASN A 196 2.07 -28.11 -55.05
N GLN A 197 2.70 -28.58 -53.97
CA GLN A 197 3.01 -30.00 -53.79
C GLN A 197 1.72 -30.82 -53.69
N SER A 198 1.61 -31.92 -54.43
CA SER A 198 0.35 -32.67 -54.55
C SER A 198 -0.84 -31.82 -55.02
N ASP A 199 -0.57 -30.75 -55.78
CA ASP A 199 -1.58 -29.88 -56.40
C ASP A 199 -2.46 -29.08 -55.42
N VAL A 200 -2.06 -29.00 -54.15
CA VAL A 200 -2.91 -28.45 -53.07
C VAL A 200 -3.26 -26.96 -53.23
N ARG A 201 -2.42 -26.16 -53.89
CA ARG A 201 -2.67 -24.72 -54.08
C ARG A 201 -3.75 -24.52 -55.13
N ASP A 202 -3.70 -25.30 -56.20
CA ASP A 202 -4.70 -25.24 -57.26
C ASP A 202 -6.02 -25.87 -56.80
N MET A 203 -5.97 -26.99 -56.06
CA MET A 203 -7.15 -27.56 -55.41
C MET A 203 -7.79 -26.59 -54.40
N LEU A 204 -7.00 -25.79 -53.67
CA LEU A 204 -7.52 -24.73 -52.81
C LEU A 204 -8.28 -23.69 -53.64
N LYS A 205 -7.71 -23.23 -54.77
CA LYS A 205 -8.37 -22.29 -55.70
C LYS A 205 -9.67 -22.83 -56.28
N GLU A 206 -9.71 -24.13 -56.62
CA GLU A 206 -10.92 -24.78 -57.13
C GLU A 206 -12.07 -24.71 -56.11
N GLN A 207 -11.76 -24.81 -54.81
CA GLN A 207 -12.76 -24.78 -53.74
C GLN A 207 -13.14 -23.36 -53.31
N VAL A 208 -12.15 -22.45 -53.22
CA VAL A 208 -12.33 -21.10 -52.66
C VAL A 208 -12.36 -19.98 -53.70
N GLY A 209 -12.16 -20.27 -54.98
CA GLY A 209 -12.02 -19.26 -56.03
C GLY A 209 -10.59 -18.74 -56.20
N ASP A 210 -10.39 -17.91 -57.22
CA ASP A 210 -9.06 -17.40 -57.61
C ASP A 210 -8.53 -16.34 -56.62
N PHE A 211 -7.93 -16.80 -55.52
CA PHE A 211 -7.37 -15.94 -54.48
C PHE A 211 -6.17 -15.10 -54.90
N ASP A 212 -5.60 -15.30 -56.09
CA ASP A 212 -4.53 -14.41 -56.58
C ASP A 212 -5.12 -13.08 -57.10
N ASN A 213 -6.40 -13.07 -57.51
CA ASN A 213 -7.05 -11.89 -58.12
C ASN A 213 -8.37 -11.47 -57.45
N ASP A 214 -9.04 -12.34 -56.68
CA ASP A 214 -10.25 -12.05 -55.90
C ASP A 214 -9.91 -11.91 -54.40
N ALA A 215 -10.16 -10.73 -53.83
CA ALA A 215 -9.86 -10.43 -52.44
C ALA A 215 -10.73 -11.23 -51.45
N ASP A 216 -11.99 -11.53 -51.81
CA ASP A 216 -12.84 -12.38 -50.98
C ASP A 216 -12.36 -13.85 -51.05
N ALA A 217 -11.87 -14.30 -52.21
CA ALA A 217 -11.23 -15.61 -52.36
C ALA A 217 -9.98 -15.71 -51.50
N ALA A 218 -9.12 -14.69 -51.52
CA ALA A 218 -7.94 -14.63 -50.67
C ALA A 218 -8.32 -14.71 -49.19
N TYR A 219 -9.31 -13.92 -48.75
CA TYR A 219 -9.73 -13.88 -47.36
C TYR A 219 -10.32 -15.21 -46.84
N ARG A 220 -11.11 -15.92 -47.65
CA ARG A 220 -11.63 -17.24 -47.23
C ARG A 220 -10.56 -18.33 -47.35
N ALA A 221 -9.62 -18.21 -48.29
CA ALA A 221 -8.47 -19.11 -48.38
C ALA A 221 -7.60 -19.05 -47.12
N THR A 222 -7.30 -17.86 -46.59
CA THR A 222 -6.53 -17.71 -45.34
C THR A 222 -7.24 -18.37 -44.16
N GLN A 223 -8.57 -18.21 -44.06
CA GLN A 223 -9.35 -18.85 -43.00
C GLN A 223 -9.41 -20.38 -43.11
N VAL A 224 -9.52 -20.93 -44.33
CA VAL A 224 -9.45 -22.38 -44.54
C VAL A 224 -8.09 -22.95 -44.12
N LEU A 225 -7.00 -22.27 -44.49
CA LEU A 225 -5.66 -22.69 -44.08
C LEU A 225 -5.46 -22.59 -42.56
N ALA A 226 -5.95 -21.52 -41.94
CA ALA A 226 -5.95 -21.39 -40.49
C ALA A 226 -6.76 -22.50 -39.80
N HIS A 227 -7.93 -22.86 -40.32
CA HIS A 227 -8.72 -23.99 -39.83
C HIS A 227 -7.93 -25.30 -39.88
N ILE A 228 -7.29 -25.58 -41.02
CA ILE A 228 -6.49 -26.78 -41.23
C ILE A 228 -5.28 -26.84 -40.27
N GLU A 229 -4.65 -25.70 -39.99
CA GLU A 229 -3.55 -25.61 -39.02
C GLU A 229 -4.04 -25.84 -37.58
N GLN A 230 -5.21 -25.30 -37.23
CA GLN A 230 -5.73 -25.30 -35.86
C GLN A 230 -6.42 -26.60 -35.45
N PHE A 231 -7.04 -27.34 -36.38
CA PHE A 231 -7.88 -28.50 -36.06
C PHE A 231 -7.40 -29.80 -36.69
N ASP A 232 -7.53 -30.90 -35.96
CA ASP A 232 -7.25 -32.24 -36.46
C ASP A 232 -8.44 -32.81 -37.27
N GLY A 233 -8.29 -34.03 -37.81
CA GLY A 233 -9.35 -34.68 -38.61
C GLY A 233 -10.61 -35.08 -37.83
N ASN A 234 -10.61 -34.91 -36.50
CA ASN A 234 -11.76 -35.08 -35.62
C ASN A 234 -12.36 -33.75 -35.16
N GLY A 235 -11.71 -32.63 -35.47
CA GLY A 235 -12.09 -31.29 -35.03
C GLY A 235 -11.58 -30.92 -33.64
N ALA A 236 -10.61 -31.65 -33.10
CA ALA A 236 -9.92 -31.28 -31.86
C ALA A 236 -8.82 -30.24 -32.15
N ARG A 237 -8.64 -29.29 -31.22
CA ARG A 237 -7.60 -28.26 -31.33
C ARG A 237 -6.21 -28.88 -31.26
N ILE A 238 -5.37 -28.59 -32.25
CA ILE A 238 -3.96 -29.00 -32.30
C ILE A 238 -3.12 -28.03 -31.48
N VAL A 239 -2.12 -28.56 -30.79
CA VAL A 239 -1.10 -27.81 -30.05
C VAL A 239 0.27 -28.40 -30.35
N GLY A 240 1.32 -27.58 -30.37
CA GLY A 240 2.70 -28.04 -30.56
C GLY A 240 3.52 -27.18 -31.53
N SER A 241 4.70 -27.69 -31.93
CA SER A 241 5.67 -27.00 -32.81
C SER A 241 5.16 -26.69 -34.21
N ASP A 242 4.18 -27.47 -34.65
CA ASP A 242 3.70 -27.45 -36.02
C ASP A 242 2.57 -26.43 -36.22
N VAL A 243 2.04 -25.88 -35.12
CA VAL A 243 0.97 -24.86 -35.13
C VAL A 243 1.57 -23.46 -35.11
N ALA A 244 0.99 -22.56 -35.92
CA ALA A 244 1.37 -21.15 -36.06
C ALA A 244 2.82 -20.93 -36.52
N ASN A 245 3.38 -21.90 -37.27
CA ASN A 245 4.72 -21.78 -37.84
C ASN A 245 4.73 -21.17 -39.25
N GLY A 246 3.55 -20.85 -39.79
CA GLY A 246 3.38 -20.18 -41.08
C GLY A 246 3.69 -21.08 -42.28
N SER A 247 3.58 -22.40 -42.15
CA SER A 247 3.73 -23.38 -43.22
C SER A 247 2.77 -24.56 -43.04
N ILE A 248 2.24 -25.09 -44.15
CA ILE A 248 1.45 -26.34 -44.13
C ILE A 248 2.39 -27.55 -44.03
N ASN A 249 2.30 -28.28 -42.92
CA ASN A 249 3.18 -29.38 -42.56
C ASN A 249 2.67 -30.74 -43.02
N GLY A 250 3.60 -31.68 -43.21
CA GLY A 250 3.27 -33.07 -43.51
C GLY A 250 3.45 -33.53 -44.96
N PHE A 251 4.05 -32.70 -45.82
CA PHE A 251 4.54 -33.15 -47.12
C PHE A 251 5.78 -34.05 -46.97
N THR A 252 5.86 -35.13 -47.75
CA THR A 252 7.08 -35.94 -47.89
C THR A 252 8.11 -35.22 -48.77
N LYS A 253 9.35 -35.72 -48.77
CA LYS A 253 10.40 -35.22 -49.67
C LYS A 253 10.03 -35.34 -51.16
N SER A 254 9.13 -36.25 -51.52
CA SER A 254 8.60 -36.41 -52.88
C SER A 254 7.35 -35.56 -53.15
N GLY A 255 6.96 -34.69 -52.23
CA GLY A 255 5.80 -33.80 -52.37
C GLY A 255 4.45 -34.45 -52.10
N GLU A 256 4.39 -35.65 -51.52
CA GLU A 256 3.14 -36.33 -51.17
C GLU A 256 2.62 -35.84 -49.82
N ALA A 257 1.33 -35.54 -49.73
CA ALA A 257 0.67 -35.23 -48.46
C ALA A 257 0.51 -36.50 -47.60
N ARG A 258 0.89 -36.44 -46.31
CA ARG A 258 0.68 -37.55 -45.37
C ARG A 258 -0.70 -37.50 -44.73
N ASN A 259 -1.40 -38.63 -44.69
CA ASN A 259 -2.68 -38.75 -43.99
C ASN A 259 -2.54 -38.33 -42.50
N GLY A 260 -3.53 -37.59 -42.00
CA GLY A 260 -3.56 -37.10 -40.61
C GLY A 260 -2.70 -35.86 -40.33
N THR A 261 -1.98 -35.33 -41.32
CA THR A 261 -1.24 -34.06 -41.22
C THR A 261 -2.02 -32.89 -41.83
N GLU A 262 -1.55 -31.65 -41.64
CA GLU A 262 -2.14 -30.45 -42.26
C GLU A 262 -2.20 -30.58 -43.79
N ALA A 263 -1.11 -31.03 -44.42
CA ALA A 263 -1.03 -31.29 -45.85
C ALA A 263 -2.08 -32.32 -46.30
N GLY A 264 -2.30 -33.37 -45.49
CA GLY A 264 -3.33 -34.38 -45.75
C GLY A 264 -4.74 -33.77 -45.69
N ARG A 265 -5.02 -32.97 -44.65
CA ARG A 265 -6.32 -32.29 -44.50
C ARG A 265 -6.58 -31.26 -45.59
N LEU A 266 -5.56 -30.51 -46.02
CA LEU A 266 -5.67 -29.60 -47.16
C LEU A 266 -5.96 -30.35 -48.46
N GLN A 267 -5.34 -31.51 -48.66
CA GLN A 267 -5.64 -32.36 -49.81
C GLN A 267 -7.08 -32.90 -49.74
N ASP A 268 -7.55 -33.33 -48.57
CA ASP A 268 -8.92 -33.80 -48.37
C ASP A 268 -9.94 -32.67 -48.61
N PHE A 269 -9.64 -31.46 -48.15
CA PHE A 269 -10.42 -30.25 -48.45
C PHE A 269 -10.48 -29.97 -49.96
N GLY A 270 -9.35 -30.10 -50.66
CA GLY A 270 -9.32 -29.95 -52.11
C GLY A 270 -10.25 -30.92 -52.85
N LYS A 271 -10.42 -32.15 -52.33
CA LYS A 271 -11.27 -33.19 -52.93
C LYS A 271 -12.76 -33.04 -52.56
N GLU A 272 -13.04 -32.83 -51.28
CA GLU A 272 -14.39 -32.96 -50.70
C GLU A 272 -14.99 -31.62 -50.23
N GLY A 273 -14.25 -30.52 -50.37
CA GLY A 273 -14.62 -29.19 -49.90
C GLY A 273 -14.75 -29.08 -48.38
N LEU A 274 -15.58 -28.14 -47.91
CA LEU A 274 -15.77 -27.83 -46.48
C LEU A 274 -16.27 -29.02 -45.65
N SER A 275 -16.90 -30.01 -46.26
CA SER A 275 -17.41 -31.21 -45.57
C SER A 275 -16.31 -32.08 -44.95
N SER A 276 -15.06 -31.94 -45.43
CA SER A 276 -13.88 -32.62 -44.88
C SER A 276 -13.36 -31.98 -43.60
N LEU A 277 -13.67 -30.71 -43.37
CA LEU A 277 -13.20 -29.95 -42.22
C LEU A 277 -14.12 -30.21 -41.02
N LYS A 278 -13.51 -30.34 -39.83
CA LYS A 278 -14.22 -30.54 -38.57
C LYS A 278 -13.67 -29.61 -37.50
N GLY A 279 -14.52 -29.19 -36.57
CA GLY A 279 -14.19 -28.14 -35.60
C GLY A 279 -14.67 -26.77 -36.07
N GLU A 280 -14.86 -25.86 -35.12
CA GLU A 280 -15.39 -24.51 -35.36
C GLU A 280 -14.36 -23.47 -34.95
N MET A 281 -14.01 -22.56 -35.87
CA MET A 281 -13.17 -21.41 -35.57
C MET A 281 -13.96 -20.40 -34.75
N SER A 282 -13.33 -19.87 -33.70
CA SER A 282 -13.93 -18.81 -32.89
C SER A 282 -13.79 -17.47 -33.60
N ASN A 283 -14.89 -16.71 -33.70
CA ASN A 283 -14.84 -15.34 -34.20
C ASN A 283 -14.41 -14.38 -33.07
N VAL A 284 -13.16 -13.94 -33.13
CA VAL A 284 -12.56 -13.01 -32.15
C VAL A 284 -13.32 -11.70 -32.01
N SER A 285 -14.07 -11.26 -33.05
CA SER A 285 -14.79 -9.98 -33.02
C SER A 285 -16.02 -9.99 -32.12
N VAL A 286 -16.55 -11.18 -31.78
CA VAL A 286 -17.75 -11.34 -30.93
C VAL A 286 -17.43 -11.97 -29.58
N ALA A 287 -16.16 -12.26 -29.29
CA ALA A 287 -15.76 -12.85 -28.02
C ALA A 287 -16.17 -11.96 -26.82
N GLY A 288 -16.15 -10.63 -27.00
CA GLY A 288 -16.61 -9.67 -25.99
C GLY A 288 -18.10 -9.71 -25.69
N ASP A 289 -18.93 -10.29 -26.58
CA ASP A 289 -20.38 -10.39 -26.43
C ASP A 289 -20.82 -11.72 -25.77
N ASN A 290 -19.88 -12.59 -25.43
CA ASN A 290 -20.18 -13.89 -24.83
C ASN A 290 -20.56 -13.76 -23.35
N THR A 291 -21.87 -13.77 -23.06
CA THR A 291 -22.41 -13.65 -21.69
C THR A 291 -21.90 -14.74 -20.75
N GLN A 292 -21.76 -15.99 -21.21
CA GLN A 292 -21.29 -17.08 -20.35
C GLN A 292 -19.82 -16.90 -19.97
N ALA A 293 -18.97 -16.53 -20.93
CA ALA A 293 -17.57 -16.24 -20.65
C ALA A 293 -17.42 -15.04 -19.71
N ARG A 294 -18.27 -14.02 -19.87
CA ARG A 294 -18.34 -12.88 -18.96
C ARG A 294 -18.70 -13.29 -17.53
N GLU A 295 -19.77 -14.08 -17.36
CA GLU A 295 -20.18 -14.57 -16.03
C GLU A 295 -19.08 -15.40 -15.35
N GLN A 296 -18.40 -16.27 -16.11
CA GLN A 296 -17.27 -17.07 -15.60
C GLN A 296 -16.09 -16.20 -15.19
N ALA A 297 -15.74 -15.19 -16.00
CA ALA A 297 -14.67 -14.24 -15.72
C ALA A 297 -14.98 -13.41 -14.47
N GLU A 298 -16.18 -12.83 -14.40
CA GLU A 298 -16.63 -12.00 -13.27
C GLU A 298 -16.66 -12.81 -11.96
N LYS A 299 -17.05 -14.09 -12.00
CA LYS A 299 -16.99 -15.00 -10.83
C LYS A 299 -15.57 -15.15 -10.29
N LEU A 300 -14.56 -15.10 -11.16
CA LEU A 300 -13.15 -15.19 -10.80
C LEU A 300 -12.52 -13.83 -10.45
N GLY A 301 -13.31 -12.75 -10.42
CA GLY A 301 -12.86 -11.39 -10.11
C GLY A 301 -12.29 -10.61 -11.30
N PHE A 302 -12.45 -11.10 -12.53
CA PHE A 302 -12.02 -10.37 -13.72
C PHE A 302 -12.98 -9.24 -14.06
N LEU A 303 -12.44 -8.10 -14.46
CA LEU A 303 -13.19 -6.98 -15.01
C LEU A 303 -13.34 -7.17 -16.52
N TRP A 304 -14.58 -7.34 -16.98
CA TRP A 304 -14.86 -7.61 -18.40
C TRP A 304 -14.58 -6.42 -19.31
N GLU A 305 -14.79 -5.20 -18.81
CA GLU A 305 -14.61 -3.94 -19.51
C GLU A 305 -13.64 -3.05 -18.75
N LEU A 306 -12.98 -2.12 -19.44
CA LEU A 306 -12.15 -1.12 -18.79
C LEU A 306 -12.97 -0.31 -17.77
N PRO A 307 -12.36 0.10 -16.63
CA PRO A 307 -12.91 1.14 -15.78
C PRO A 307 -13.28 2.39 -16.58
N LYS A 308 -14.37 3.07 -16.20
CA LYS A 308 -14.95 4.18 -16.99
C LYS A 308 -14.00 5.37 -17.18
N ASP A 309 -13.12 5.57 -16.23
CA ASP A 309 -12.08 6.58 -16.14
C ASP A 309 -10.80 6.22 -16.92
N ASP A 310 -10.59 4.94 -17.23
CA ASP A 310 -9.49 4.50 -18.08
C ASP A 310 -9.81 4.78 -19.56
N LYS A 311 -8.97 5.61 -20.20
CA LYS A 311 -9.11 6.06 -21.60
C LYS A 311 -8.02 5.50 -22.51
N ARG A 312 -7.20 4.57 -22.02
CA ARG A 312 -6.11 3.97 -22.80
C ARG A 312 -6.67 3.22 -24.01
N SER A 313 -5.98 3.33 -25.14
CA SER A 313 -6.26 2.53 -26.33
C SER A 313 -5.74 1.09 -26.16
N ALA A 314 -6.14 0.18 -27.05
CA ALA A 314 -5.57 -1.17 -27.11
C ALA A 314 -4.03 -1.14 -27.19
N GLN A 315 -3.49 -0.24 -28.00
CA GLN A 315 -2.04 -0.09 -28.16
C GLN A 315 -1.37 0.41 -26.89
N ASP A 316 -1.96 1.39 -26.19
CA ASP A 316 -1.41 1.89 -24.92
C ASP A 316 -1.36 0.79 -23.85
N ILE A 317 -2.39 -0.07 -23.79
CA ILE A 317 -2.45 -1.21 -22.85
C ILE A 317 -1.39 -2.25 -23.20
N ILE A 318 -1.24 -2.59 -24.50
CA ILE A 318 -0.21 -3.52 -24.96
C ILE A 318 1.18 -2.96 -24.65
N ASP A 319 1.44 -1.70 -24.96
CA ASP A 319 2.77 -1.09 -24.75
C ASP A 319 3.15 -0.96 -23.27
N ALA A 320 2.15 -0.76 -22.40
CA ALA A 320 2.34 -0.73 -20.95
C ALA A 320 2.51 -2.12 -20.32
N ASN A 321 2.17 -3.20 -21.01
CA ASN A 321 2.26 -4.56 -20.46
C ASN A 321 3.26 -5.43 -21.24
N PRO A 322 4.49 -5.63 -20.72
CA PRO A 322 5.51 -6.43 -21.39
C PRO A 322 5.08 -7.86 -21.71
N LEU A 323 4.28 -8.51 -20.85
CA LEU A 323 3.79 -9.87 -21.09
C LEU A 323 2.94 -9.95 -22.35
N LEU A 324 2.01 -9.01 -22.53
CA LEU A 324 1.14 -8.98 -23.71
C LEU A 324 1.89 -8.51 -24.96
N LYS A 325 2.78 -7.52 -24.80
CA LYS A 325 3.62 -6.97 -25.88
C LYS A 325 4.54 -8.02 -26.49
N ASP A 326 5.23 -8.77 -25.64
CA ASP A 326 6.22 -9.76 -26.05
C ASP A 326 5.63 -11.17 -26.21
N LEU A 327 4.31 -11.32 -26.07
CA LEU A 327 3.63 -12.61 -26.23
C LEU A 327 3.81 -13.13 -27.66
N GLY A 328 4.65 -14.14 -27.81
CA GLY A 328 4.75 -14.91 -29.05
C GLY A 328 3.59 -15.89 -29.21
N ASN A 329 3.45 -16.45 -30.41
CA ASN A 329 2.38 -17.40 -30.74
C ASN A 329 2.85 -18.86 -30.72
N GLN A 330 3.85 -19.19 -29.91
CA GLN A 330 4.33 -20.56 -29.74
C GLN A 330 3.17 -21.47 -29.30
N SER A 331 3.00 -22.61 -29.98
CA SER A 331 1.87 -23.52 -29.73
C SER A 331 0.49 -22.86 -29.86
N GLY A 332 0.36 -21.76 -30.61
CA GLY A 332 -0.90 -21.07 -30.86
C GLY A 332 -1.50 -20.30 -29.68
N VAL A 333 -0.75 -20.08 -28.60
CA VAL A 333 -1.31 -19.49 -27.36
C VAL A 333 -1.83 -18.06 -27.54
N LYS A 334 -1.22 -17.27 -28.44
CA LYS A 334 -1.62 -15.89 -28.68
C LYS A 334 -2.98 -15.85 -29.38
N ASP A 335 -3.17 -16.70 -30.38
CA ASP A 335 -4.45 -16.82 -31.09
C ASP A 335 -5.53 -17.38 -30.17
N MET A 336 -5.21 -18.42 -29.41
CA MET A 336 -6.15 -18.99 -28.45
C MET A 336 -6.55 -17.99 -27.36
N LEU A 337 -5.65 -17.09 -26.95
CA LEU A 337 -6.00 -15.98 -26.06
C LEU A 337 -7.00 -15.04 -26.74
N LYS A 338 -6.74 -14.60 -28.00
CA LYS A 338 -7.66 -13.74 -28.76
C LYS A 338 -9.04 -14.36 -28.93
N GLU A 339 -9.11 -15.67 -29.15
CA GLU A 339 -10.39 -16.39 -29.29
C GLU A 339 -11.24 -16.34 -28.02
N ARG A 340 -10.62 -16.19 -26.84
CA ARG A 340 -11.32 -16.11 -25.55
C ARG A 340 -11.62 -14.69 -25.11
N VAL A 341 -10.71 -13.74 -25.37
CA VAL A 341 -10.80 -12.38 -24.83
C VAL A 341 -11.17 -11.33 -25.88
N GLY A 342 -11.11 -11.68 -27.16
CA GLY A 342 -11.32 -10.80 -28.31
C GLY A 342 -10.01 -10.33 -28.96
N ASP A 343 -10.13 -9.59 -30.06
CA ASP A 343 -8.96 -9.03 -30.77
C ASP A 343 -8.31 -7.89 -29.99
N PHE A 344 -7.44 -8.25 -29.03
CA PHE A 344 -6.75 -7.31 -28.16
C PHE A 344 -5.82 -6.34 -28.89
N GLU A 345 -5.49 -6.57 -30.16
CA GLU A 345 -4.69 -5.62 -30.95
C GLU A 345 -5.53 -4.43 -31.45
N LYS A 346 -6.87 -4.51 -31.36
CA LYS A 346 -7.78 -3.49 -31.89
C LYS A 346 -8.85 -3.04 -30.89
N ASP A 347 -9.21 -3.88 -29.92
CA ASP A 347 -10.18 -3.57 -28.87
C ASP A 347 -9.47 -3.41 -27.52
N ALA A 348 -9.62 -2.22 -26.92
CA ALA A 348 -9.04 -1.92 -25.61
C ALA A 348 -9.58 -2.86 -24.52
N ASN A 349 -10.88 -3.19 -24.55
CA ASN A 349 -11.47 -4.13 -23.58
C ASN A 349 -10.89 -5.53 -23.72
N ALA A 350 -10.64 -5.97 -24.96
CA ALA A 350 -9.97 -7.24 -25.21
C ALA A 350 -8.51 -7.22 -24.72
N ALA A 351 -7.77 -6.14 -24.94
CA ALA A 351 -6.42 -5.97 -24.39
C ALA A 351 -6.39 -6.01 -22.87
N PHE A 352 -7.34 -5.34 -22.23
CA PHE A 352 -7.47 -5.34 -20.79
C PHE A 352 -7.80 -6.72 -20.21
N ARG A 353 -8.74 -7.47 -20.83
CA ARG A 353 -9.01 -8.86 -20.46
C ARG A 353 -7.78 -9.75 -20.66
N ALA A 354 -7.05 -9.56 -21.77
CA ALA A 354 -5.83 -10.33 -22.08
C ALA A 354 -4.76 -10.12 -21.01
N VAL A 355 -4.50 -8.88 -20.59
CA VAL A 355 -3.57 -8.54 -19.51
C VAL A 355 -3.94 -9.26 -18.22
N GLN A 356 -5.21 -9.19 -17.80
CA GLN A 356 -5.65 -9.85 -16.57
C GLN A 356 -5.45 -11.38 -16.62
N VAL A 357 -5.68 -12.00 -17.79
CA VAL A 357 -5.46 -13.45 -17.97
C VAL A 357 -3.97 -13.77 -17.86
N LEU A 358 -3.11 -12.98 -18.51
CA LEU A 358 -1.66 -13.15 -18.44
C LEU A 358 -1.15 -12.98 -17.00
N ASP A 359 -1.66 -12.00 -16.25
CA ASP A 359 -1.37 -11.85 -14.83
C ASP A 359 -1.84 -13.07 -14.04
N ARG A 360 -3.06 -13.56 -14.26
CA ARG A 360 -3.57 -14.76 -13.56
C ARG A 360 -2.69 -15.99 -13.80
N VAL A 361 -2.28 -16.25 -15.03
CA VAL A 361 -1.48 -17.45 -15.36
C VAL A 361 -0.02 -17.34 -14.96
N THR A 362 0.54 -16.13 -14.86
CA THR A 362 1.94 -15.89 -14.46
C THR A 362 2.10 -15.68 -12.96
N MET A 363 1.06 -15.24 -12.25
CA MET A 363 1.14 -14.96 -10.82
C MET A 363 0.70 -16.14 -9.96
N TYR A 364 -0.19 -16.99 -10.46
CA TYR A 364 -0.79 -18.05 -9.66
C TYR A 364 -0.53 -19.43 -10.27
N ASN A 365 -0.29 -20.41 -9.39
CA ASN A 365 -0.21 -21.81 -9.77
C ASN A 365 -1.62 -22.42 -10.01
N GLU A 366 -1.68 -23.69 -10.39
CA GLU A 366 -2.95 -24.42 -10.65
C GLU A 366 -3.89 -24.53 -9.44
N LYS A 367 -3.41 -24.24 -8.23
CA LYS A 367 -4.21 -24.23 -6.98
C LYS A 367 -4.67 -22.84 -6.58
N GLY A 368 -4.34 -21.80 -7.36
CA GLY A 368 -4.64 -20.41 -7.03
C GLY A 368 -3.73 -19.82 -5.94
N GLU A 369 -2.56 -20.42 -5.71
CA GLU A 369 -1.53 -19.90 -4.79
C GLU A 369 -0.55 -19.02 -5.57
N ILE A 370 -0.11 -17.92 -4.96
CA ILE A 370 0.89 -17.01 -5.56
C ILE A 370 2.22 -17.76 -5.77
N GLN A 371 2.81 -17.59 -6.94
CA GLN A 371 4.11 -18.18 -7.26
C GLN A 371 5.24 -17.43 -6.54
N SER A 372 6.39 -18.08 -6.31
CA SER A 372 7.56 -17.45 -5.70
C SER A 372 8.85 -18.00 -6.30
N GLY A 373 9.92 -17.19 -6.33
CA GLY A 373 11.22 -17.56 -6.89
C GLY A 373 11.82 -16.51 -7.85
N GLY A 374 13.08 -16.71 -8.23
CA GLY A 374 13.82 -15.74 -9.06
C GLY A 374 13.45 -15.72 -10.54
N ASP A 375 12.86 -16.80 -11.05
CA ASP A 375 12.43 -16.90 -12.46
C ASP A 375 10.94 -16.53 -12.66
N THR A 376 10.18 -16.34 -11.57
CA THR A 376 8.76 -15.96 -11.62
C THR A 376 8.58 -14.44 -11.77
N PHE A 377 7.48 -14.00 -12.40
CA PHE A 377 7.10 -12.58 -12.58
C PHE A 377 8.00 -11.76 -13.51
N ASN A 378 8.71 -12.41 -14.43
CA ASN A 378 9.44 -11.69 -15.48
C ASN A 378 8.48 -11.19 -16.59
N SER A 379 9.03 -10.51 -17.59
CA SER A 379 8.25 -9.92 -18.69
C SER A 379 7.80 -10.91 -19.77
N ARG A 380 7.88 -12.22 -19.54
CA ARG A 380 7.55 -13.28 -20.52
C ARG A 380 6.73 -14.39 -19.89
N VAL A 381 5.99 -15.11 -20.75
CA VAL A 381 5.29 -16.33 -20.37
C VAL A 381 6.25 -17.51 -20.50
N ASP A 382 6.59 -18.14 -19.37
CA ASP A 382 7.57 -19.21 -19.32
C ASP A 382 6.98 -20.62 -19.42
N GLY A 383 7.84 -21.57 -19.78
CA GLY A 383 7.49 -23.00 -19.83
C GLY A 383 7.29 -23.59 -21.22
N PHE A 384 7.65 -22.87 -22.27
CA PHE A 384 7.77 -23.45 -23.60
C PHE A 384 9.01 -24.35 -23.73
N THR A 385 8.89 -25.46 -24.47
CA THR A 385 10.02 -26.29 -24.86
C THR A 385 10.83 -25.63 -25.98
N LYS A 386 12.02 -26.17 -26.31
CA LYS A 386 12.75 -25.78 -27.53
C LYS A 386 11.95 -26.01 -28.81
N GLY A 387 11.00 -26.95 -28.77
CA GLY A 387 10.04 -27.19 -29.85
C GLY A 387 8.80 -26.31 -29.76
N ALA A 388 8.82 -25.21 -28.99
CA ALA A 388 7.68 -24.31 -28.83
C ALA A 388 6.42 -24.95 -28.20
N GLU A 389 6.51 -26.15 -27.62
CA GLU A 389 5.39 -26.81 -26.93
C GLU A 389 5.23 -26.24 -25.52
N ALA A 390 4.01 -25.94 -25.09
CA ALA A 390 3.73 -25.55 -23.71
C ALA A 390 3.84 -26.75 -22.76
N ARG A 391 4.66 -26.66 -21.70
CA ARG A 391 4.77 -27.71 -20.69
C ARG A 391 3.62 -27.66 -19.70
N HIS A 392 3.02 -28.80 -19.39
CA HIS A 392 2.00 -28.92 -18.34
C HIS A 392 2.51 -28.38 -16.99
N GLY A 393 1.65 -27.68 -16.25
CA GLY A 393 1.96 -27.09 -14.93
C GLY A 393 2.81 -25.82 -14.95
N THR A 394 3.22 -25.34 -16.14
CA THR A 394 3.93 -24.05 -16.31
C THR A 394 2.97 -22.92 -16.71
N GLU A 395 3.44 -21.68 -16.76
CA GLU A 395 2.66 -20.51 -17.19
C GLU A 395 2.14 -20.69 -18.61
N ALA A 396 3.00 -21.15 -19.53
CA ALA A 396 2.64 -21.49 -20.91
C ALA A 396 1.57 -22.60 -20.96
N GLY A 397 1.70 -23.61 -20.10
CA GLY A 397 0.71 -24.70 -19.98
C GLY A 397 -0.66 -24.18 -19.56
N ARG A 398 -0.70 -23.35 -18.51
CA ARG A 398 -1.94 -22.72 -18.02
C ARG A 398 -2.57 -21.78 -19.06
N LEU A 399 -1.76 -21.01 -19.78
CA LEU A 399 -2.26 -20.17 -20.88
C LEU A 399 -2.86 -21.01 -22.01
N GLN A 400 -2.23 -22.15 -22.35
CA GLN A 400 -2.77 -23.09 -23.32
C GLN A 400 -4.10 -23.71 -22.84
N ASP A 401 -4.19 -24.10 -21.56
CA ASP A 401 -5.43 -24.65 -20.98
C ASP A 401 -6.55 -23.60 -20.96
N PHE A 402 -6.24 -22.34 -20.63
CA PHE A 402 -7.15 -21.21 -20.78
C PHE A 402 -7.64 -21.07 -22.22
N GLY A 403 -6.75 -21.16 -23.20
CA GLY A 403 -7.16 -21.14 -24.59
C GLY A 403 -8.13 -22.28 -24.96
N LYS A 404 -7.95 -23.48 -24.40
CA LYS A 404 -8.83 -24.64 -24.69
C LYS A 404 -10.16 -24.61 -23.96
N LEU A 405 -10.18 -24.15 -22.72
CA LEU A 405 -11.32 -24.33 -21.80
C LEU A 405 -11.94 -22.99 -21.36
N GLY A 406 -11.31 -21.86 -21.67
CA GLY A 406 -11.73 -20.54 -21.22
C GLY A 406 -11.50 -20.32 -19.72
N PHE A 407 -12.29 -19.41 -19.14
CA PHE A 407 -12.15 -18.98 -17.75
C PHE A 407 -12.31 -20.10 -16.72
N GLU A 408 -13.04 -21.18 -17.04
CA GLU A 408 -13.22 -22.34 -16.13
C GLU A 408 -11.93 -23.09 -15.80
N SER A 409 -10.88 -22.93 -16.62
CA SER A 409 -9.56 -23.51 -16.34
C SER A 409 -8.70 -22.70 -15.37
N LEU A 410 -9.07 -21.44 -15.11
CA LEU A 410 -8.33 -20.59 -14.20
C LEU A 410 -8.75 -20.89 -12.76
N PRO A 411 -7.80 -21.01 -11.83
CA PRO A 411 -8.11 -21.35 -10.46
C PRO A 411 -8.80 -20.18 -9.73
N GLU A 412 -9.69 -20.54 -8.80
CA GLU A 412 -10.13 -19.63 -7.74
C GLU A 412 -8.91 -19.28 -6.87
N LEU A 413 -8.79 -18.02 -6.47
CA LEU A 413 -7.65 -17.57 -5.67
C LEU A 413 -7.79 -18.06 -4.23
N LYS A 414 -6.66 -18.41 -3.62
CA LYS A 414 -6.58 -18.67 -2.19
C LYS A 414 -7.14 -17.46 -1.42
N LYS A 415 -8.02 -17.73 -0.46
CA LYS A 415 -8.61 -16.68 0.38
C LYS A 415 -7.56 -16.05 1.29
N ASN A 416 -7.68 -14.74 1.55
CA ASN A 416 -6.75 -14.02 2.43
C ASN A 416 -6.77 -14.56 3.88
N GLU A 417 -7.90 -15.11 4.33
CA GLU A 417 -8.05 -15.80 5.62
C GLU A 417 -7.19 -17.06 5.74
N ASP A 418 -6.78 -17.64 4.60
CA ASP A 418 -6.00 -18.86 4.53
C ASP A 418 -4.48 -18.64 4.47
N ILE A 419 -4.03 -17.38 4.49
CA ILE A 419 -2.61 -17.02 4.51
C ILE A 419 -1.96 -17.54 5.79
N SER A 420 -0.79 -18.18 5.65
CA SER A 420 -0.12 -18.89 6.75
C SER A 420 0.32 -17.96 7.88
N SER A 421 0.95 -16.82 7.54
CA SER A 421 1.39 -15.83 8.53
C SER A 421 0.23 -15.22 9.31
N TYR A 422 -0.93 -15.00 8.67
CA TYR A 422 -2.15 -14.56 9.35
C TYR A 422 -2.72 -15.64 10.29
N LYS A 423 -2.75 -16.90 9.87
CA LYS A 423 -3.16 -18.02 10.74
C LYS A 423 -2.27 -18.17 11.97
N ASP A 424 -0.97 -17.96 11.80
CA ASP A 424 -0.01 -17.98 12.91
C ASP A 424 -0.26 -16.82 13.89
N PHE A 425 -0.56 -15.62 13.38
CA PHE A 425 -0.98 -14.49 14.21
C PHE A 425 -2.24 -14.81 15.02
N LEU A 426 -3.30 -15.33 14.37
CA LEU A 426 -4.56 -15.69 15.05
C LEU A 426 -4.34 -16.76 16.14
N LYS A 427 -3.43 -17.71 15.91
CA LYS A 427 -3.08 -18.73 16.90
C LYS A 427 -2.30 -18.15 18.08
N ALA A 428 -1.42 -17.19 17.83
CA ALA A 428 -0.63 -16.52 18.86
C ALA A 428 -1.46 -15.50 19.67
N SER A 429 -2.50 -14.92 19.05
CA SER A 429 -3.33 -13.86 19.61
C SER A 429 -4.82 -14.16 19.45
N PRO A 430 -5.34 -15.22 20.12
CA PRO A 430 -6.73 -15.67 19.93
C PRO A 430 -7.78 -14.64 20.37
N ASP A 431 -7.43 -13.75 21.28
CA ASP A 431 -8.31 -12.72 21.85
C ASP A 431 -8.20 -11.34 21.18
N ALA A 432 -7.48 -11.27 20.05
CA ALA A 432 -7.31 -10.05 19.27
C ALA A 432 -8.67 -9.49 18.83
N ASP A 433 -8.84 -8.18 18.93
CA ASP A 433 -10.02 -7.47 18.41
C ASP A 433 -10.02 -7.48 16.87
N ASP A 434 -11.13 -7.01 16.29
CA ASP A 434 -11.32 -7.12 14.84
C ASP A 434 -10.40 -6.20 14.04
N ALA A 435 -10.09 -4.99 14.56
CA ALA A 435 -9.15 -4.08 13.91
C ALA A 435 -7.72 -4.64 13.96
N SER A 436 -7.32 -5.19 15.10
CA SER A 436 -6.05 -5.91 15.26
C SER A 436 -5.89 -7.04 14.24
N LYS A 437 -6.94 -7.87 14.07
CA LYS A 437 -6.97 -8.93 13.06
C LYS A 437 -6.84 -8.38 11.64
N GLN A 438 -7.53 -7.29 11.31
CA GLN A 438 -7.51 -6.73 9.96
C GLN A 438 -6.15 -6.13 9.60
N ILE A 439 -5.49 -5.42 10.52
CA ILE A 439 -4.13 -4.88 10.32
C ILE A 439 -3.12 -6.02 10.12
N ALA A 440 -3.19 -7.07 10.95
CA ALA A 440 -2.34 -8.25 10.80
C ALA A 440 -2.59 -8.98 9.47
N ARG A 441 -3.85 -9.03 9.02
CA ARG A 441 -4.21 -9.61 7.72
C ARG A 441 -3.67 -8.78 6.55
N TYR A 442 -3.78 -7.45 6.59
CA TYR A 442 -3.19 -6.59 5.56
C TYR A 442 -1.68 -6.79 5.45
N ALA A 443 -0.95 -6.90 6.56
CA ALA A 443 0.48 -7.23 6.53
C ALA A 443 0.74 -8.63 5.96
N ALA A 444 -0.07 -9.63 6.30
CA ALA A 444 0.04 -10.98 5.77
C ALA A 444 -0.22 -11.03 4.25
N ILE A 445 -1.13 -10.20 3.74
CA ILE A 445 -1.35 -10.02 2.30
C ILE A 445 -0.09 -9.50 1.62
N LEU A 446 0.60 -8.51 2.20
CA LEU A 446 1.89 -8.04 1.65
C LEU A 446 2.95 -9.14 1.66
N ASP A 447 3.08 -9.92 2.74
CA ASP A 447 4.05 -11.02 2.81
C ASP A 447 3.76 -12.11 1.76
N GLU A 448 2.50 -12.45 1.49
CA GLU A 448 2.12 -13.40 0.44
C GLU A 448 2.40 -12.82 -0.97
N ASN A 449 2.21 -11.51 -1.19
CA ASN A 449 2.39 -10.84 -2.48
C ASN A 449 3.80 -10.25 -2.70
N HIS A 450 4.71 -10.35 -1.73
CA HIS A 450 6.01 -9.67 -1.73
C HIS A 450 6.81 -9.89 -3.02
N ASP A 451 6.95 -11.14 -3.47
CA ASP A 451 7.74 -11.47 -4.66
C ASP A 451 7.05 -11.00 -5.96
N ALA A 452 5.71 -11.02 -5.99
CA ALA A 452 4.92 -10.53 -7.12
C ALA A 452 5.05 -9.02 -7.28
N ILE A 453 4.95 -8.27 -6.17
CA ILE A 453 5.11 -6.82 -6.14
C ILE A 453 6.48 -6.42 -6.70
N LYS A 454 7.57 -7.03 -6.19
CA LYS A 454 8.92 -6.74 -6.66
C LYS A 454 9.14 -7.11 -8.12
N GLY A 455 8.69 -8.30 -8.52
CA GLY A 455 8.86 -8.78 -9.90
C GLY A 455 8.14 -7.93 -10.93
N LYS A 456 6.88 -7.55 -10.65
CA LYS A 456 6.03 -6.79 -11.58
C LYS A 456 6.39 -5.31 -11.67
N THR A 457 6.79 -4.69 -10.55
CA THR A 457 7.22 -3.28 -10.55
C THR A 457 8.65 -3.09 -11.04
N GLY A 458 9.44 -4.17 -11.13
CA GLY A 458 10.87 -4.12 -11.44
C GLY A 458 11.71 -3.49 -10.33
N SER A 459 11.12 -3.23 -9.16
CA SER A 459 11.82 -2.64 -8.02
C SER A 459 12.69 -3.68 -7.32
N ALA A 460 13.96 -3.34 -7.11
CA ALA A 460 14.89 -4.19 -6.37
C ALA A 460 14.48 -4.36 -4.90
N ASP A 461 13.73 -3.39 -4.35
CA ASP A 461 13.28 -3.30 -2.97
C ASP A 461 11.77 -3.04 -2.91
N MET A 462 11.08 -3.45 -1.84
CA MET A 462 9.69 -3.07 -1.65
C MET A 462 9.66 -1.67 -1.04
N THR A 463 9.06 -0.70 -1.72
CA THR A 463 8.87 0.68 -1.25
C THR A 463 7.39 1.07 -1.31
N ALA A 464 7.00 2.16 -0.66
CA ALA A 464 5.63 2.67 -0.74
C ALA A 464 5.18 2.92 -2.20
N GLU A 465 6.07 3.47 -3.03
CA GLU A 465 5.80 3.71 -4.45
C GLU A 465 5.60 2.41 -5.23
N ALA A 466 6.35 1.35 -4.90
CA ALA A 466 6.17 0.04 -5.51
C ALA A 466 4.79 -0.56 -5.15
N LEU A 467 4.32 -0.37 -3.91
CA LEU A 467 2.97 -0.79 -3.51
C LEU A 467 1.89 -0.04 -4.31
N THR A 468 2.03 1.27 -4.47
CA THR A 468 1.11 2.09 -5.27
C THR A 468 1.12 1.68 -6.75
N ALA A 469 2.31 1.54 -7.34
CA ALA A 469 2.46 1.13 -8.74
C ALA A 469 1.83 -0.25 -9.00
N TYR A 470 2.10 -1.23 -8.13
CA TYR A 470 1.50 -2.56 -8.24
C TYR A 470 -0.04 -2.51 -8.15
N LYS A 471 -0.59 -1.72 -7.22
CA LYS A 471 -2.04 -1.53 -7.10
C LYS A 471 -2.67 -0.93 -8.37
N ASP A 472 -2.01 0.06 -8.97
CA ASP A 472 -2.54 0.81 -10.12
C ASP A 472 -2.40 0.04 -11.43
N GLU A 473 -1.31 -0.73 -11.59
CA GLU A 473 -1.06 -1.57 -12.77
C GLU A 473 -1.93 -2.84 -12.80
N HIS A 474 -2.45 -3.27 -11.64
CA HIS A 474 -3.27 -4.48 -11.50
C HIS A 474 -4.68 -4.18 -10.92
N PRO A 475 -5.60 -3.57 -11.71
CA PRO A 475 -6.94 -3.23 -11.25
C PRO A 475 -7.84 -4.44 -10.90
N GLN A 476 -7.47 -5.64 -11.34
CA GLN A 476 -8.14 -6.90 -11.04
C GLN A 476 -7.81 -7.49 -9.66
N LEU A 477 -6.89 -6.86 -8.90
CA LEU A 477 -6.60 -7.30 -7.54
C LEU A 477 -7.88 -7.31 -6.71
N ASP A 478 -8.01 -8.32 -5.85
CA ASP A 478 -9.13 -8.42 -4.91
C ASP A 478 -9.24 -7.15 -4.06
N LYS A 479 -10.47 -6.77 -3.70
CA LYS A 479 -10.74 -5.54 -2.95
C LYS A 479 -9.87 -5.45 -1.69
N GLU A 480 -9.76 -6.52 -0.91
CA GLU A 480 -9.00 -6.51 0.34
C GLU A 480 -7.49 -6.39 0.10
N VAL A 481 -6.98 -6.92 -1.03
CA VAL A 481 -5.59 -6.73 -1.43
C VAL A 481 -5.31 -5.28 -1.79
N ARG A 482 -6.22 -4.62 -2.50
CA ARG A 482 -6.11 -3.20 -2.82
C ARG A 482 -6.13 -2.33 -1.56
N GLU A 483 -7.04 -2.61 -0.62
CA GLU A 483 -7.09 -1.91 0.66
C GLU A 483 -5.80 -2.09 1.47
N ALA A 484 -5.23 -3.31 1.49
CA ALA A 484 -3.95 -3.57 2.15
C ALA A 484 -2.80 -2.75 1.52
N LEU A 485 -2.73 -2.69 0.18
CA LEU A 485 -1.75 -1.88 -0.53
C LEU A 485 -1.95 -0.38 -0.26
N ASP A 486 -3.19 0.10 -0.24
CA ASP A 486 -3.52 1.49 0.08
C ASP A 486 -3.06 1.83 1.50
N PHE A 487 -3.43 1.03 2.50
CA PHE A 487 -3.03 1.24 3.89
C PHE A 487 -1.51 1.29 4.05
N TRP A 488 -0.80 0.27 3.56
CA TRP A 488 0.64 0.18 3.73
C TRP A 488 1.45 1.11 2.83
N SER A 489 0.87 1.65 1.76
CA SER A 489 1.53 2.68 0.93
C SER A 489 1.53 4.07 1.59
N GLN A 490 0.79 4.27 2.68
CA GLN A 490 0.85 5.49 3.46
C GLN A 490 2.23 5.63 4.12
N PRO A 491 2.91 6.79 4.05
CA PRO A 491 4.26 6.94 4.59
C PRO A 491 4.41 6.51 6.06
N GLY A 492 3.45 6.89 6.91
CA GLY A 492 3.47 6.53 8.32
C GLY A 492 3.25 5.03 8.55
N ALA A 493 2.42 4.36 7.76
CA ALA A 493 2.20 2.92 7.85
C ALA A 493 3.40 2.14 7.30
N PHE A 494 3.96 2.58 6.18
CA PHE A 494 5.14 1.96 5.59
C PHE A 494 6.33 2.01 6.55
N ALA A 495 6.53 3.13 7.25
CA ALA A 495 7.58 3.30 8.27
C ALA A 495 7.47 2.29 9.44
N LEU A 496 6.28 1.74 9.70
CA LEU A 496 6.10 0.68 10.72
C LEU A 496 6.53 -0.71 10.22
N LEU A 497 6.53 -0.92 8.90
CA LEU A 497 7.07 -2.12 8.28
C LEU A 497 8.57 -1.99 8.06
N ASP A 498 8.99 -0.85 7.54
CA ASP A 498 10.38 -0.47 7.32
C ASP A 498 11.15 -0.65 8.64
N ASN A 499 12.11 -1.59 8.66
CA ASN A 499 12.94 -1.94 9.82
C ASN A 499 12.25 -2.69 11.00
N ALA A 500 11.04 -3.23 10.84
CA ALA A 500 10.39 -4.01 11.90
C ALA A 500 11.19 -5.25 12.38
N LYS A 501 12.14 -5.76 11.59
CA LYS A 501 13.02 -6.88 11.98
C LYS A 501 14.16 -6.47 12.90
N SER A 502 14.70 -5.28 12.75
CA SER A 502 15.91 -4.81 13.43
C SER A 502 15.74 -3.41 14.05
N PRO A 503 14.65 -3.13 14.78
CA PRO A 503 14.26 -1.78 15.18
C PRO A 503 15.28 -1.05 16.07
N LEU A 504 16.19 -1.79 16.70
CA LEU A 504 17.27 -1.24 17.52
C LEU A 504 18.57 -0.99 16.74
N GLU A 505 18.76 -1.62 15.59
CA GLU A 505 20.07 -1.72 14.93
C GLU A 505 20.13 -1.00 13.59
N GLN A 506 18.99 -0.59 13.03
CA GLN A 506 18.89 0.07 11.73
C GLN A 506 17.82 1.15 11.83
N GLY A 507 17.95 2.24 11.06
CA GLY A 507 16.85 3.18 10.85
C GLY A 507 15.97 2.75 9.68
N SER A 508 14.86 3.46 9.47
CA SER A 508 14.04 3.32 8.27
C SER A 508 14.84 3.75 7.04
N ASP A 509 14.96 2.90 6.01
CA ASP A 509 15.69 3.19 4.78
C ASP A 509 14.77 3.37 3.55
N GLY A 510 13.46 3.43 3.79
CA GLY A 510 12.41 3.48 2.79
C GLY A 510 12.10 2.12 2.18
N LYS A 511 12.64 1.02 2.73
CA LYS A 511 12.57 -0.31 2.12
C LYS A 511 12.17 -1.37 3.15
N ALA A 512 11.07 -2.06 2.86
CA ALA A 512 10.63 -3.18 3.68
C ALA A 512 11.06 -4.51 3.03
N SER A 513 11.93 -5.27 3.69
CA SER A 513 12.19 -6.65 3.28
C SER A 513 11.03 -7.56 3.71
N ARG A 514 10.90 -8.72 3.06
CA ARG A 514 9.98 -9.77 3.53
C ARG A 514 10.18 -10.13 5.01
N GLY A 515 11.43 -10.09 5.48
CA GLY A 515 11.76 -10.33 6.88
C GLY A 515 11.20 -9.27 7.82
N ASP A 516 11.08 -8.03 7.37
CA ASP A 516 10.49 -6.94 8.14
C ASP A 516 8.97 -7.11 8.26
N ILE A 517 8.28 -7.42 7.15
CA ILE A 517 6.84 -7.69 7.18
C ILE A 517 6.51 -8.85 8.13
N GLN A 518 7.29 -9.94 8.05
CA GLN A 518 7.11 -11.10 8.93
C GLN A 518 7.41 -10.78 10.40
N ALA A 519 8.43 -9.95 10.65
CA ALA A 519 8.73 -9.47 12.00
C ALA A 519 7.61 -8.58 12.54
N PHE A 520 7.05 -7.69 11.72
CA PHE A 520 5.89 -6.89 12.07
C PHE A 520 4.71 -7.78 12.48
N ILE A 521 4.28 -8.73 11.64
CA ILE A 521 3.16 -9.63 11.95
C ILE A 521 3.36 -10.38 13.27
N LYS A 522 4.59 -10.85 13.52
CA LYS A 522 4.90 -11.67 14.69
C LYS A 522 5.01 -10.87 15.98
N ASN A 523 5.66 -9.71 15.90
CA ASN A 523 6.13 -8.96 17.07
C ASN A 523 5.28 -7.72 17.31
N ALA A 524 5.05 -6.92 16.25
CA ALA A 524 4.55 -5.56 16.36
C ALA A 524 3.07 -5.38 15.97
N ALA A 525 2.46 -6.33 15.26
CA ALA A 525 1.05 -6.24 14.91
C ALA A 525 0.19 -6.12 16.18
N PRO A 526 -0.80 -5.19 16.19
CA PRO A 526 -1.61 -4.93 17.36
C PRO A 526 -2.42 -6.16 17.76
N LYS A 527 -2.65 -6.32 19.07
CA LYS A 527 -3.36 -7.47 19.66
C LYS A 527 -4.59 -7.07 20.46
N ASP A 528 -4.78 -5.79 20.68
CA ASP A 528 -5.90 -5.21 21.40
C ASP A 528 -6.13 -3.77 20.93
N VAL A 529 -7.26 -3.21 21.37
CA VAL A 529 -7.67 -1.85 21.01
C VAL A 529 -6.68 -0.78 21.47
N GLY A 530 -5.91 -1.05 22.53
CA GLY A 530 -4.86 -0.16 23.02
C GLY A 530 -3.73 0.01 21.99
N ALA A 531 -3.25 -1.13 21.50
CA ALA A 531 -2.24 -1.18 20.45
C ALA A 531 -2.77 -0.64 19.11
N VAL A 532 -4.05 -0.85 18.78
CA VAL A 532 -4.66 -0.30 17.55
C VAL A 532 -4.67 1.23 17.58
N GLY A 533 -5.16 1.85 18.67
CA GLY A 533 -5.20 3.31 18.79
C GLY A 533 -3.81 3.93 18.64
N THR A 534 -2.83 3.36 19.34
CA THR A 534 -1.41 3.73 19.23
C THR A 534 -0.90 3.66 17.78
N LEU A 535 -1.18 2.55 17.09
CA LEU A 535 -0.70 2.34 15.73
C LEU A 535 -1.30 3.38 14.78
N LEU A 536 -2.61 3.65 14.86
CA LEU A 536 -3.27 4.63 14.00
C LEU A 536 -2.74 6.05 14.22
N GLU A 537 -2.41 6.41 15.47
CA GLU A 537 -1.75 7.68 15.78
C GLU A 537 -0.35 7.78 15.18
N ALA A 538 0.46 6.72 15.29
CA ALA A 538 1.79 6.68 14.69
C ALA A 538 1.73 6.80 13.15
N VAL A 539 0.76 6.13 12.51
CA VAL A 539 0.53 6.27 11.06
C VAL A 539 0.12 7.68 10.69
N SER A 540 -0.82 8.27 11.43
CA SER A 540 -1.29 9.64 11.22
C SER A 540 -0.18 10.68 11.37
N GLU A 541 0.63 10.58 12.44
CA GLU A 541 1.77 11.47 12.68
C GLU A 541 2.85 11.31 11.59
N GLY A 542 3.18 10.07 11.21
CA GLY A 542 4.11 9.81 10.12
C GLY A 542 3.62 10.36 8.77
N ASN A 543 2.33 10.24 8.47
CA ASN A 543 1.74 10.84 7.27
C ASN A 543 1.82 12.37 7.26
N LEU A 544 1.58 12.99 8.42
CA LEU A 544 1.59 14.44 8.59
C LEU A 544 2.99 15.03 8.35
N LEU A 545 4.03 14.36 8.87
CA LEU A 545 5.39 14.91 8.93
C LEU A 545 6.34 14.39 7.84
N HIS A 546 5.97 13.36 7.08
CA HIS A 546 6.84 12.73 6.07
C HIS A 546 7.45 13.70 5.03
N LYS A 547 6.81 14.84 4.76
CA LYS A 547 7.31 15.81 3.77
C LYS A 547 8.34 16.80 4.33
N VAL A 548 8.58 16.78 5.62
CA VAL A 548 9.51 17.69 6.28
C VAL A 548 10.93 17.13 6.16
N ASN A 549 11.82 17.90 5.56
CA ASN A 549 13.24 17.57 5.56
C ASN A 549 13.88 18.10 6.86
N THR A 550 14.39 17.19 7.69
CA THR A 550 15.08 17.49 8.94
C THR A 550 16.60 17.62 8.79
N ASP A 551 17.22 17.18 7.69
CA ASP A 551 18.69 17.14 7.49
C ASP A 551 19.42 18.47 7.77
N ALA A 552 18.74 19.60 7.54
CA ALA A 552 19.32 20.93 7.71
C ALA A 552 19.07 21.53 9.11
N LEU A 553 18.26 20.87 9.94
CA LEU A 553 17.93 21.29 11.30
C LEU A 553 19.06 20.91 12.26
N ASN A 554 19.24 21.67 13.33
CA ASN A 554 20.28 21.41 14.33
C ASN A 554 19.84 22.02 15.66
N LYS A 555 20.74 22.08 16.66
CA LYS A 555 20.45 22.63 17.99
C LYS A 555 19.82 24.03 18.01
N ASP A 556 19.99 24.82 16.95
CA ASP A 556 19.38 26.14 16.80
C ASP A 556 17.85 26.09 16.88
N VAL A 557 17.23 24.93 16.65
CA VAL A 557 15.79 24.71 16.86
C VAL A 557 15.37 24.90 18.34
N PHE A 558 16.28 24.68 19.29
CA PHE A 558 16.05 24.89 20.72
C PHE A 558 16.56 26.25 21.20
N GLU A 559 17.69 26.71 20.67
CA GLU A 559 18.29 28.00 21.04
C GLU A 559 17.51 29.20 20.45
N HIS A 560 17.01 29.05 19.22
CA HIS A 560 16.28 30.07 18.48
C HIS A 560 15.02 29.51 17.79
N PRO A 561 14.06 28.95 18.55
CA PRO A 561 12.87 28.26 18.01
C PRO A 561 11.99 29.14 17.10
N GLN A 562 12.09 30.46 17.20
CA GLN A 562 11.40 31.42 16.33
C GLN A 562 11.87 31.41 14.87
N ASN A 563 13.02 30.80 14.57
CA ASN A 563 13.55 30.71 13.21
C ASN A 563 12.92 29.56 12.41
N TYR A 564 12.18 28.67 13.07
CA TYR A 564 11.67 27.42 12.51
C TYR A 564 10.16 27.40 12.50
N THR A 565 9.58 26.73 11.51
CA THR A 565 8.13 26.54 11.45
C THR A 565 7.66 25.55 12.51
N ALA A 566 6.37 25.61 12.87
CA ALA A 566 5.75 24.63 13.75
C ALA A 566 5.90 23.19 13.23
N GLU A 567 5.83 23.01 11.91
CA GLU A 567 5.97 21.71 11.24
C GLU A 567 7.41 21.16 11.34
N GLN A 568 8.43 22.02 11.18
CA GLN A 568 9.84 21.66 11.38
C GLN A 568 10.12 21.28 12.83
N LYS A 569 9.62 22.07 13.78
CA LYS A 569 9.72 21.79 15.22
C LYS A 569 9.01 20.48 15.60
N ALA A 570 7.85 20.19 14.99
CA ALA A 570 7.13 18.93 15.19
C ALA A 570 7.89 17.72 14.62
N ALA A 571 8.54 17.85 13.47
CA ALA A 571 9.40 16.80 12.92
C ALA A 571 10.61 16.49 13.82
N VAL A 572 11.27 17.53 14.35
CA VAL A 572 12.35 17.35 15.36
C VAL A 572 11.82 16.64 16.60
N LEU A 573 10.64 17.03 17.09
CA LEU A 573 10.00 16.35 18.23
C LEU A 573 9.78 14.85 17.95
N GLN A 574 9.40 14.47 16.73
CA GLN A 574 9.25 13.07 16.34
C GLN A 574 10.58 12.32 16.35
N GLU A 575 11.66 12.91 15.83
CA GLU A 575 13.01 12.34 15.85
C GLU A 575 13.53 12.15 17.28
N LEU A 576 13.35 13.14 18.16
CA LEU A 576 13.76 13.03 19.55
C LEU A 576 13.00 11.93 20.30
N LYS A 577 11.71 11.75 20.03
CA LYS A 577 10.98 10.63 20.62
C LYS A 577 11.46 9.29 20.08
N ALA A 578 11.90 9.23 18.82
CA ALA A 578 12.48 8.01 18.25
C ALA A 578 13.79 7.68 18.99
N ALA A 579 14.63 8.69 19.24
CA ALA A 579 15.83 8.55 20.06
C ALA A 579 15.51 8.11 21.51
N GLN A 580 14.51 8.72 22.14
CA GLN A 580 14.01 8.33 23.47
C GLN A 580 13.62 6.84 23.50
N SER A 581 12.88 6.40 22.48
CA SER A 581 12.46 5.01 22.32
C SER A 581 13.65 4.06 22.18
N LEU A 582 14.63 4.43 21.35
CA LEU A 582 15.87 3.67 21.18
C LEU A 582 16.67 3.56 22.48
N ILE A 583 16.81 4.63 23.26
CA ILE A 583 17.53 4.60 24.54
C ILE A 583 16.84 3.66 25.53
N ILE A 584 15.52 3.77 25.67
CA ILE A 584 14.73 2.93 26.58
C ILE A 584 14.81 1.46 26.17
N GLN A 585 14.57 1.16 24.90
CA GLN A 585 14.59 -0.21 24.39
C GLN A 585 16.00 -0.80 24.39
N GLY A 586 17.00 -0.01 24.01
CA GLY A 586 18.41 -0.42 24.03
C GLY A 586 18.86 -0.74 25.45
N SER A 587 18.50 0.08 26.43
CA SER A 587 18.75 -0.19 27.85
C SER A 587 18.08 -1.49 28.31
N GLY A 588 16.80 -1.66 28.01
CA GLY A 588 16.05 -2.89 28.32
C GLY A 588 16.58 -4.15 27.61
N ALA A 589 17.15 -3.98 26.42
CA ALA A 589 17.77 -5.05 25.62
C ALA A 589 19.24 -5.32 26.02
N GLY A 590 19.78 -4.60 27.01
CA GLY A 590 21.13 -4.78 27.52
C GLY A 590 22.24 -4.19 26.63
N MET A 591 21.94 -3.18 25.81
CA MET A 591 22.96 -2.48 25.02
C MET A 591 24.00 -1.77 25.89
N TRP A 592 23.61 -1.32 27.10
CA TRP A 592 24.51 -0.72 28.10
C TRP A 592 24.96 -1.70 29.21
N LYS A 593 24.88 -3.01 28.96
CA LYS A 593 25.06 -4.04 30.00
C LYS A 593 26.47 -4.10 30.61
N ASP A 594 27.51 -3.75 29.86
CA ASP A 594 28.90 -3.85 30.28
C ASP A 594 29.71 -2.58 29.92
N ASP A 595 30.81 -2.36 30.66
CA ASP A 595 31.69 -1.19 30.54
C ASP A 595 32.14 -0.95 29.09
N LYS A 596 32.47 -2.02 28.35
CA LYS A 596 32.92 -1.92 26.95
C LYS A 596 31.80 -1.35 26.07
N SER A 597 30.58 -1.85 26.24
CA SER A 597 29.41 -1.38 25.49
C SER A 597 29.05 0.07 25.85
N GLN A 598 29.15 0.44 27.12
CA GLN A 598 28.93 1.82 27.59
C GLN A 598 29.94 2.79 26.96
N VAL A 599 31.23 2.46 26.97
CA VAL A 599 32.28 3.27 26.31
C VAL A 599 32.08 3.34 24.81
N GLN A 600 31.72 2.22 24.16
CA GLN A 600 31.49 2.19 22.72
C GLN A 600 30.33 3.09 22.30
N ILE A 601 29.21 3.03 23.02
CA ILE A 601 28.05 3.89 22.75
C ILE A 601 28.42 5.37 22.98
N ALA A 602 29.05 5.68 24.13
CA ALA A 602 29.49 7.04 24.45
C ALA A 602 30.41 7.63 23.36
N ASN A 603 31.37 6.85 22.87
CA ASN A 603 32.29 7.30 21.82
C ASN A 603 31.59 7.48 20.46
N ASN A 604 30.73 6.54 20.07
CA ASN A 604 30.06 6.59 18.77
C ASN A 604 29.02 7.72 18.72
N VAL A 605 28.27 7.95 19.81
CA VAL A 605 27.25 9.00 19.90
C VAL A 605 27.86 10.36 20.29
N SER A 606 29.10 10.37 20.82
CA SER A 606 29.72 11.52 21.48
C SER A 606 28.91 12.00 22.69
N SER A 607 28.52 11.06 23.55
CA SER A 607 27.59 11.27 24.66
C SER A 607 28.10 10.74 26.00
N HIS A 608 27.37 11.03 27.07
CA HIS A 608 27.58 10.47 28.39
C HIS A 608 27.42 8.93 28.38
N PRO A 609 28.29 8.16 29.08
CA PRO A 609 28.24 6.69 29.09
C PRO A 609 27.05 6.11 29.88
N ASP A 610 26.50 6.88 30.81
CA ASP A 610 25.26 6.56 31.52
C ASP A 610 24.02 6.83 30.64
N PRO A 611 23.25 5.78 30.26
CA PRO A 611 22.05 5.94 29.44
C PRO A 611 20.97 6.80 30.10
N GLN A 612 20.93 6.88 31.43
CA GLN A 612 19.94 7.69 32.13
C GLN A 612 20.21 9.19 31.94
N LYS A 613 21.48 9.63 32.02
CA LYS A 613 21.81 11.04 31.77
C LYS A 613 21.51 11.46 30.33
N LEU A 614 21.78 10.57 29.38
CA LEU A 614 21.43 10.79 27.97
C LEU A 614 19.91 10.87 27.77
N LEU A 615 19.16 9.97 28.41
CA LEU A 615 17.69 9.97 28.38
C LEU A 615 17.12 11.25 29.00
N ASP A 616 17.71 11.73 30.10
CA ASP A 616 17.28 12.95 30.79
C ASP A 616 17.41 14.19 29.89
N ASP A 617 18.53 14.29 29.16
CA ASP A 617 18.78 15.37 28.21
C ASP A 617 17.83 15.33 26.99
N VAL A 618 17.62 14.14 26.41
CA VAL A 618 16.59 13.95 25.36
C VAL A 618 15.21 14.38 25.85
N ASN A 619 14.85 14.01 27.09
CA ASN A 619 13.56 14.38 27.68
C ASN A 619 13.42 15.88 27.90
N GLU A 620 14.50 16.58 28.26
CA GLU A 620 14.52 18.04 28.42
C GLU A 620 14.24 18.75 27.08
N HIS A 621 14.85 18.26 26.00
CA HIS A 621 14.65 18.77 24.65
C HIS A 621 13.24 18.46 24.11
N ILE A 622 12.73 17.24 24.32
CA ILE A 622 11.33 16.88 24.03
C ILE A 622 10.38 17.83 24.75
N ALA A 623 10.58 18.04 26.06
CA ALA A 623 9.72 18.89 26.86
C ALA A 623 9.74 20.36 26.41
N THR A 624 10.84 20.82 25.79
CA THR A 624 10.92 22.16 25.20
C THR A 624 9.99 22.31 24.01
N LEU A 625 9.99 21.33 23.09
CA LEU A 625 9.14 21.35 21.90
C LEU A 625 7.66 21.05 22.21
N GLU A 626 7.38 20.16 23.17
CA GLU A 626 6.01 19.88 23.62
C GLU A 626 5.33 21.09 24.29
N LYS A 627 6.12 22.01 24.86
CA LYS A 627 5.63 23.27 25.44
C LYS A 627 5.51 24.40 24.42
N ASP A 628 6.03 24.22 23.20
CA ASP A 628 5.95 25.23 22.15
C ASP A 628 4.49 25.39 21.69
N THR A 629 3.96 26.61 21.84
CA THR A 629 2.54 26.89 21.57
C THR A 629 2.18 26.74 20.09
N GLU A 630 3.13 26.96 19.18
CA GLU A 630 2.91 26.78 17.74
C GLU A 630 2.92 25.30 17.36
N VAL A 631 3.79 24.49 17.98
CA VAL A 631 3.80 23.02 17.80
C VAL A 631 2.49 22.41 18.29
N VAL A 632 2.05 22.78 19.50
CA VAL A 632 0.76 22.32 20.07
C VAL A 632 -0.40 22.70 19.16
N LYS A 633 -0.41 23.94 18.64
CA LYS A 633 -1.45 24.39 17.71
C LYS A 633 -1.42 23.60 16.40
N PHE A 634 -0.23 23.37 15.84
CA PHE A 634 -0.07 22.60 14.60
C PHE A 634 -0.68 21.20 14.72
N TYR A 635 -0.39 20.47 15.80
CA TYR A 635 -1.01 19.16 16.00
C TYR A 635 -2.53 19.26 16.17
N ASN A 636 -3.04 20.19 17.00
CA ASN A 636 -4.47 20.36 17.21
C ASN A 636 -5.24 20.66 15.90
N ASP A 637 -4.66 21.46 15.01
CA ASP A 637 -5.30 21.87 13.75
C ASP A 637 -5.33 20.74 12.71
N ASN A 638 -4.43 19.75 12.78
CA ASN A 638 -4.27 18.72 11.74
C ASN A 638 -4.68 17.30 12.19
N ALA A 639 -4.62 17.01 13.49
CA ALA A 639 -4.70 15.67 14.04
C ALA A 639 -5.91 14.83 13.62
N ALA A 640 -7.12 15.35 13.83
CA ALA A 640 -8.35 14.61 13.56
C ALA A 640 -8.51 14.35 12.05
N SER A 641 -8.09 15.32 11.24
CA SER A 641 -8.15 15.18 9.79
C SER A 641 -7.21 14.09 9.31
N GLU A 642 -6.00 14.00 9.87
CA GLU A 642 -5.02 12.97 9.48
C GLU A 642 -5.43 11.58 9.99
N LEU A 643 -5.95 11.46 11.22
CA LEU A 643 -6.47 10.19 11.74
C LEU A 643 -7.63 9.63 10.88
N SER A 644 -8.56 10.50 10.46
CA SER A 644 -9.62 10.10 9.54
C SER A 644 -9.09 9.65 8.17
N LYS A 645 -8.01 10.28 7.68
CA LYS A 645 -7.36 9.92 6.41
C LYS A 645 -6.68 8.56 6.45
N VAL A 646 -6.24 8.08 7.61
CA VAL A 646 -5.64 6.74 7.75
C VAL A 646 -6.56 5.64 7.22
N LEU A 647 -7.88 5.82 7.33
CA LEU A 647 -8.88 4.87 6.87
C LEU A 647 -9.33 5.09 5.41
N GLU A 648 -8.86 6.13 4.73
CA GLU A 648 -9.19 6.37 3.33
C GLU A 648 -8.71 5.20 2.45
N GLY A 649 -9.58 4.73 1.56
CA GLY A 649 -9.29 3.57 0.70
C GLY A 649 -9.32 2.22 1.42
N SER A 650 -9.66 2.15 2.72
CA SER A 650 -9.66 0.91 3.52
C SER A 650 -11.01 0.66 4.22
N ASP A 651 -12.07 0.37 3.44
CA ASP A 651 -13.41 0.10 4.00
C ASP A 651 -13.39 -1.10 4.96
N GLY A 652 -12.63 -2.15 4.63
CA GLY A 652 -12.44 -3.32 5.49
C GLY A 652 -11.89 -2.95 6.86
N LEU A 653 -10.82 -2.16 6.92
CA LEU A 653 -10.26 -1.66 8.18
C LEU A 653 -11.24 -0.76 8.93
N LYS A 654 -11.94 0.14 8.23
CA LYS A 654 -12.96 1.00 8.85
C LYS A 654 -14.08 0.19 9.52
N ASN A 655 -14.56 -0.86 8.87
CA ASN A 655 -15.59 -1.74 9.42
C ASN A 655 -15.06 -2.55 10.62
N ALA A 656 -13.83 -3.05 10.53
CA ALA A 656 -13.18 -3.76 11.62
C ALA A 656 -12.94 -2.86 12.85
N LEU A 657 -12.60 -1.60 12.60
CA LEU A 657 -12.43 -0.57 13.62
C LEU A 657 -13.76 -0.20 14.28
N GLN A 658 -14.84 -0.07 13.50
CA GLN A 658 -16.19 0.13 14.03
C GLN A 658 -16.64 -1.06 14.90
N SER A 659 -16.38 -2.29 14.46
CA SER A 659 -16.67 -3.49 15.27
C SER A 659 -15.87 -3.49 16.59
N THR A 660 -14.61 -3.11 16.53
CA THR A 660 -13.74 -2.97 17.72
C THR A 660 -14.26 -1.91 18.67
N TYR A 661 -14.68 -0.76 18.15
CA TYR A 661 -15.31 0.31 18.92
C TYR A 661 -16.58 -0.18 19.63
N ASP A 662 -17.48 -0.85 18.90
CA ASP A 662 -18.76 -1.31 19.45
C ASP A 662 -18.60 -2.46 20.46
N ASN A 663 -17.64 -3.37 20.24
CA ASN A 663 -17.50 -4.60 21.02
C ASN A 663 -16.47 -4.53 22.14
N GLU A 664 -15.41 -3.72 22.01
CA GLU A 664 -14.33 -3.62 23.00
C GLU A 664 -14.38 -2.30 23.77
N ILE A 665 -14.60 -1.17 23.09
CA ILE A 665 -14.68 0.14 23.76
C ILE A 665 -16.03 0.31 24.42
N MET A 666 -17.12 0.31 23.66
CA MET A 666 -18.47 0.65 24.15
C MET A 666 -19.03 -0.31 25.22
N THR A 667 -18.43 -1.50 25.36
CA THR A 667 -18.78 -2.50 26.37
C THR A 667 -17.93 -2.42 27.64
N GLY A 668 -16.81 -1.68 27.63
CA GLY A 668 -15.82 -1.63 28.71
C GLY A 668 -14.83 -2.81 28.72
N LYS A 669 -14.98 -3.79 27.81
CA LYS A 669 -14.14 -5.00 27.75
C LYS A 669 -12.68 -4.69 27.44
N GLY A 670 -12.41 -3.68 26.61
CA GLY A 670 -11.05 -3.23 26.31
C GLY A 670 -10.33 -2.73 27.55
N LEU A 671 -11.04 -2.01 28.45
CA LEU A 671 -10.50 -1.55 29.73
C LEU A 671 -10.22 -2.74 30.66
N ASP A 672 -11.09 -3.74 30.69
CA ASP A 672 -10.87 -4.96 31.50
C ASP A 672 -9.61 -5.70 31.05
N LYS A 673 -9.37 -5.84 29.73
CA LYS A 673 -8.13 -6.46 29.21
C LYS A 673 -6.88 -5.67 29.59
N LEU A 674 -6.93 -4.33 29.46
CA LEU A 674 -5.82 -3.46 29.81
C LEU A 674 -5.55 -3.47 31.31
N TRP A 675 -6.60 -3.53 32.14
CA TRP A 675 -6.47 -3.73 33.58
C TRP A 675 -5.72 -5.03 33.88
N ASP A 676 -6.17 -6.15 33.32
CA ASP A 676 -5.53 -7.45 33.52
C ASP A 676 -4.06 -7.46 33.06
N ALA A 677 -3.73 -6.73 32.00
CA ALA A 677 -2.35 -6.61 31.51
C ALA A 677 -1.46 -5.80 32.46
N ASN A 678 -1.97 -4.69 33.00
CA ASN A 678 -1.21 -3.74 33.83
C ASN A 678 -1.28 -4.02 35.34
N THR A 679 -2.02 -5.07 35.76
CA THR A 679 -2.17 -5.43 37.19
C THR A 679 -1.67 -6.83 37.54
N LYS A 680 -1.08 -7.57 36.59
CA LYS A 680 -0.46 -8.89 36.81
C LYS A 680 0.85 -8.81 37.62
N ASP A 681 1.17 -9.92 38.29
CA ASP A 681 2.45 -10.17 38.96
C ASP A 681 2.89 -9.15 40.03
N GLY A 682 1.93 -8.53 40.73
CA GLY A 682 2.20 -7.63 41.86
C GLY A 682 2.61 -6.20 41.46
N LYS A 683 2.64 -5.89 40.17
CA LYS A 683 2.69 -4.52 39.65
C LYS A 683 1.25 -4.08 39.42
N THR A 684 0.65 -3.34 40.35
CA THR A 684 -0.69 -2.77 40.13
C THR A 684 -0.56 -1.34 39.62
N ASP A 685 -0.70 -1.15 38.30
CA ASP A 685 -0.75 0.19 37.69
C ASP A 685 -2.08 0.40 36.93
N GLN A 686 -3.14 0.56 37.71
CA GLN A 686 -4.48 0.83 37.17
C GLN A 686 -4.56 2.18 36.44
N GLN A 687 -3.73 3.16 36.83
CA GLN A 687 -3.68 4.47 36.21
C GLN A 687 -3.24 4.35 34.75
N THR A 688 -2.20 3.55 34.49
CA THR A 688 -1.76 3.26 33.12
C THR A 688 -2.83 2.53 32.31
N ALA A 689 -3.55 1.55 32.89
CA ALA A 689 -4.65 0.88 32.20
C ALA A 689 -5.77 1.86 31.78
N LEU A 690 -6.17 2.75 32.68
CA LEU A 690 -7.21 3.75 32.42
C LEU A 690 -6.77 4.76 31.35
N ALA A 691 -5.52 5.23 31.44
CA ALA A 691 -4.95 6.15 30.47
C ALA A 691 -4.88 5.53 29.06
N GLN A 692 -4.35 4.31 28.95
CA GLN A 692 -4.25 3.57 27.68
C GLN A 692 -5.63 3.37 27.07
N PHE A 693 -6.62 2.96 27.87
CA PHE A 693 -7.98 2.77 27.39
C PHE A 693 -8.60 4.06 26.88
N TYR A 694 -8.52 5.14 27.65
CA TYR A 694 -9.16 6.41 27.30
C TYR A 694 -8.54 7.01 26.04
N SER A 695 -7.20 7.04 25.95
CA SER A 695 -6.47 7.50 24.77
C SER A 695 -6.90 6.71 23.55
N SER A 696 -6.83 5.38 23.61
CA SER A 696 -7.12 4.52 22.46
C SER A 696 -8.59 4.56 22.05
N ALA A 697 -9.50 4.67 23.02
CA ALA A 697 -10.92 4.83 22.74
C ALA A 697 -11.21 6.13 21.97
N GLN A 698 -10.49 7.19 22.30
CA GLN A 698 -10.59 8.47 21.63
C GLN A 698 -9.97 8.44 20.23
N SER A 699 -8.76 7.90 20.05
CA SER A 699 -8.14 7.78 18.72
C SER A 699 -9.02 6.95 17.78
N VAL A 700 -9.64 5.89 18.29
CA VAL A 700 -10.60 5.08 17.54
C VAL A 700 -11.87 5.88 17.18
N GLN A 701 -12.46 6.64 18.11
CA GLN A 701 -13.59 7.52 17.80
C GLN A 701 -13.23 8.53 16.70
N GLU A 702 -12.12 9.22 16.86
CA GLU A 702 -11.68 10.29 15.95
C GLU A 702 -11.35 9.74 14.56
N SER A 703 -10.70 8.58 14.47
CA SER A 703 -10.46 7.87 13.21
C SER A 703 -11.77 7.50 12.51
N LEU A 704 -12.82 7.15 13.28
CA LEU A 704 -14.16 6.88 12.77
C LEU A 704 -14.97 8.15 12.48
N GLY A 705 -14.44 9.35 12.76
CA GLY A 705 -15.15 10.62 12.64
C GLY A 705 -16.24 10.82 13.70
N ILE A 706 -16.15 10.11 14.82
CA ILE A 706 -17.04 10.22 15.99
C ILE A 706 -16.43 11.23 16.96
N SER A 707 -17.26 12.13 17.51
CA SER A 707 -16.83 13.11 18.52
C SER A 707 -17.80 13.09 19.70
N ASP A 708 -17.70 12.07 20.55
CA ASP A 708 -18.53 11.93 21.75
C ASP A 708 -17.72 11.37 22.95
N PRO A 709 -16.95 12.21 23.66
CA PRO A 709 -16.18 11.80 24.83
C PRO A 709 -17.04 11.20 25.96
N GLY A 710 -18.34 11.53 26.02
CA GLY A 710 -19.28 10.98 27.00
C GLY A 710 -19.46 9.47 26.85
N LYS A 711 -19.32 8.95 25.62
CA LYS A 711 -19.38 7.50 25.35
C LYS A 711 -18.20 6.73 25.94
N ILE A 712 -17.04 7.35 26.02
CA ILE A 712 -15.86 6.76 26.67
C ILE A 712 -16.11 6.66 28.18
N GLN A 713 -16.72 7.67 28.81
CA GLN A 713 -17.13 7.62 30.22
C GLN A 713 -18.19 6.54 30.47
N GLU A 714 -19.19 6.41 29.58
CA GLU A 714 -20.17 5.32 29.63
C GLU A 714 -19.50 3.94 29.52
N ALA A 715 -18.46 3.81 28.70
CA ALA A 715 -17.68 2.60 28.56
C ALA A 715 -16.91 2.25 29.85
N VAL A 716 -16.23 3.22 30.47
CA VAL A 716 -15.57 3.03 31.77
C VAL A 716 -16.57 2.54 32.82
N GLN A 717 -17.79 3.09 32.84
CA GLN A 717 -18.85 2.65 33.77
C GLN A 717 -19.29 1.19 33.57
N LYS A 718 -19.15 0.65 32.35
CA LYS A 718 -19.52 -0.73 32.02
C LYS A 718 -18.41 -1.74 32.32
N SER A 719 -17.15 -1.28 32.47
CA SER A 719 -16.03 -2.13 32.87
C SER A 719 -16.31 -2.80 34.22
N THR A 720 -15.83 -4.04 34.35
CA THR A 720 -15.91 -4.80 35.61
C THR A 720 -15.11 -4.14 36.74
N HIS A 721 -14.14 -3.28 36.40
CA HIS A 721 -13.25 -2.57 37.35
C HIS A 721 -13.70 -1.14 37.67
N ASN A 722 -14.86 -0.67 37.19
CA ASN A 722 -15.35 0.69 37.49
C ASN A 722 -15.36 0.99 39.00
N LYS A 723 -15.76 0.02 39.83
CA LYS A 723 -15.79 0.18 41.30
C LYS A 723 -14.42 0.30 41.93
N ASP A 724 -13.40 -0.32 41.33
CA ASP A 724 -12.02 -0.21 41.78
C ASP A 724 -11.48 1.20 41.50
N PHE A 725 -11.75 1.74 40.31
CA PHE A 725 -11.41 3.13 39.97
C PHE A 725 -12.13 4.16 40.84
N GLU A 726 -13.45 4.00 41.05
CA GLU A 726 -14.22 4.85 41.98
C GLU A 726 -13.61 4.81 43.40
N SER A 727 -13.23 3.61 43.87
CA SER A 727 -12.61 3.43 45.18
C SER A 727 -11.24 4.08 45.28
N PHE A 728 -10.39 4.00 44.25
CA PHE A 728 -9.09 4.68 44.24
C PHE A 728 -9.26 6.20 44.24
N TYR A 729 -10.18 6.72 43.42
CA TYR A 729 -10.50 8.15 43.40
C TYR A 729 -10.90 8.64 44.79
N GLU A 730 -11.83 7.96 45.46
CA GLU A 730 -12.32 8.37 46.77
C GLU A 730 -11.28 8.18 47.89
N LYS A 731 -10.63 7.02 47.95
CA LYS A 731 -9.79 6.64 49.10
C LYS A 731 -8.34 7.09 48.99
N SER A 732 -7.85 7.38 47.77
CA SER A 732 -6.45 7.75 47.54
C SER A 732 -6.32 9.20 47.05
N LEU A 733 -7.09 9.59 46.02
CA LEU A 733 -7.00 10.94 45.45
C LEU A 733 -7.73 11.97 46.33
N VAL A 734 -9.03 11.77 46.57
CA VAL A 734 -9.86 12.69 47.36
C VAL A 734 -9.38 12.80 48.80
N SER A 735 -8.91 11.71 49.40
CA SER A 735 -8.35 11.70 50.77
C SER A 735 -7.00 12.43 50.88
N GLY A 736 -6.28 12.59 49.75
CA GLY A 736 -4.92 13.08 49.70
C GLY A 736 -3.86 12.04 50.11
N GLU A 737 -4.22 10.79 50.41
CA GLU A 737 -3.24 9.74 50.75
C GLU A 737 -2.25 9.49 49.62
N ARG A 738 -2.71 9.58 48.35
CA ARG A 738 -1.82 9.48 47.19
C ARG A 738 -0.75 10.57 47.17
N LEU A 739 -1.12 11.82 47.42
CA LEU A 739 -0.16 12.93 47.49
C LEU A 739 0.83 12.74 48.65
N LYS A 740 0.35 12.31 49.82
CA LYS A 740 1.22 12.00 50.96
C LYS A 740 2.19 10.85 50.67
N GLU A 741 1.76 9.86 49.88
CA GLU A 741 2.63 8.76 49.45
C GLU A 741 3.73 9.25 48.52
N LEU A 742 3.39 10.03 47.51
CA LEU A 742 4.35 10.62 46.57
C LEU A 742 5.37 11.52 47.30
N LEU A 743 4.92 12.33 48.27
CA LEU A 743 5.78 13.20 49.09
C LEU A 743 6.77 12.45 50.02
N LYS A 744 6.71 11.11 50.09
CA LYS A 744 7.72 10.32 50.83
C LYS A 744 9.00 10.13 50.03
N THR A 745 8.90 10.12 48.71
CA THR A 745 10.02 9.84 47.80
C THR A 745 10.35 11.02 46.90
N GLU A 746 9.36 11.87 46.61
CA GLU A 746 9.47 12.96 45.65
C GLU A 746 9.45 14.35 46.30
N SER A 747 9.99 15.35 45.57
CA SER A 747 9.84 16.76 45.92
C SER A 747 8.37 17.21 45.84
N PHE A 748 8.03 18.33 46.48
CA PHE A 748 6.67 18.85 46.47
C PHE A 748 6.16 19.15 45.05
N GLU A 749 7.04 19.71 44.23
CA GLU A 749 6.80 20.05 42.82
C GLU A 749 6.44 18.79 42.03
N VAL A 750 7.23 17.73 42.21
CA VAL A 750 7.07 16.42 41.56
C VAL A 750 5.80 15.71 42.00
N ALA A 751 5.61 15.54 43.31
CA ALA A 751 4.46 14.85 43.89
C ALA A 751 3.13 15.53 43.53
N THR A 752 3.08 16.86 43.59
CA THR A 752 1.86 17.61 43.28
C THR A 752 1.50 17.52 41.81
N SER A 753 2.48 17.63 40.91
CA SER A 753 2.25 17.54 39.48
C SER A 753 1.63 16.20 39.09
N GLN A 754 2.24 15.10 39.54
CA GLN A 754 1.72 13.75 39.30
C GLN A 754 0.31 13.57 39.90
N PHE A 755 0.10 13.98 41.15
CA PHE A 755 -1.20 13.90 41.80
C PHE A 755 -2.30 14.65 41.04
N SER A 756 -2.02 15.88 40.61
CA SER A 756 -2.99 16.70 39.88
C SER A 756 -3.33 16.13 38.50
N MET A 757 -2.37 15.51 37.82
CA MET A 757 -2.60 14.79 36.58
C MET A 757 -3.48 13.55 36.76
N GLU A 758 -3.21 12.74 37.81
CA GLU A 758 -4.06 11.60 38.15
C GLU A 758 -5.50 12.08 38.46
N VAL A 759 -5.67 13.19 39.19
CA VAL A 759 -7.00 13.78 39.44
C VAL A 759 -7.71 14.16 38.13
N ALA A 760 -7.03 14.81 37.19
CA ALA A 760 -7.62 15.23 35.92
C ALA A 760 -8.10 14.02 35.10
N MET A 761 -7.24 13.00 34.96
CA MET A 761 -7.57 11.78 34.23
C MET A 761 -8.80 11.07 34.82
N TYR A 762 -8.82 10.85 36.13
CA TYR A 762 -9.97 10.19 36.78
C TYR A 762 -11.25 11.02 36.65
N ASN A 763 -11.17 12.35 36.70
CA ASN A 763 -12.34 13.20 36.48
C ASN A 763 -12.88 13.15 35.06
N ALA A 764 -12.03 12.88 34.07
CA ALA A 764 -12.43 12.75 32.69
C ALA A 764 -12.96 11.37 32.33
N ALA A 765 -12.43 10.32 32.96
CA ALA A 765 -12.80 8.94 32.68
C ALA A 765 -14.01 8.47 33.49
N LEU A 766 -14.14 8.88 34.75
CA LEU A 766 -15.22 8.46 35.63
C LEU A 766 -16.50 9.28 35.43
N ASN A 767 -17.60 8.75 35.95
CA ASN A 767 -18.90 9.43 35.95
C ASN A 767 -18.78 10.83 36.60
N PRO A 768 -19.11 11.92 35.89
CA PRO A 768 -19.04 13.28 36.41
C PRO A 768 -19.91 13.51 37.65
N GLU A 769 -21.04 12.82 37.78
CA GLU A 769 -21.91 12.91 38.96
C GLU A 769 -21.28 12.23 40.19
N PHE A 770 -20.47 11.20 39.98
CA PHE A 770 -19.72 10.56 41.06
C PHE A 770 -18.57 11.46 41.52
N THR A 771 -17.70 11.88 40.61
CA THR A 771 -16.50 12.66 40.96
C THR A 771 -16.85 14.02 41.56
N GLY A 772 -17.92 14.66 41.09
CA GLY A 772 -18.35 15.97 41.58
C GLY A 772 -18.84 16.01 43.03
N LYS A 773 -19.17 14.87 43.63
CA LYS A 773 -19.50 14.81 45.08
C LYS A 773 -18.30 15.09 45.97
N HIS A 774 -17.09 14.97 45.44
CA HIS A 774 -15.86 14.99 46.21
C HIS A 774 -14.99 16.24 46.00
N ASP A 775 -15.36 17.12 45.08
CA ASP A 775 -14.59 18.30 44.68
C ASP A 775 -14.10 19.19 45.83
N ASP A 776 -15.00 19.55 46.73
CA ASP A 776 -14.68 20.47 47.83
C ASP A 776 -13.72 19.78 48.81
N LYS A 777 -13.93 18.48 49.08
CA LYS A 777 -13.07 17.67 49.95
C LYS A 777 -11.70 17.41 49.35
N LEU A 778 -11.63 17.15 48.04
CA LEU A 778 -10.38 17.03 47.30
C LEU A 778 -9.56 18.33 47.41
N THR A 779 -10.21 19.48 47.18
CA THR A 779 -9.56 20.80 47.26
C THR A 779 -9.06 21.09 48.68
N GLU A 780 -9.86 20.80 49.70
CA GLU A 780 -9.52 20.99 51.11
C GLU A 780 -8.32 20.12 51.54
N ASN A 781 -8.35 18.82 51.21
CA ASN A 781 -7.28 17.90 51.56
C ASN A 781 -5.97 18.22 50.83
N TYR A 782 -6.05 18.53 49.53
CA TYR A 782 -4.89 19.00 48.76
C TYR A 782 -4.28 20.24 49.40
N THR A 783 -5.09 21.26 49.70
CA THR A 783 -4.64 22.52 50.29
C THR A 783 -3.91 22.26 51.60
N THR A 784 -4.48 21.44 52.48
CA THR A 784 -3.91 21.10 53.78
C THR A 784 -2.52 20.46 53.62
N ILE A 785 -2.41 19.43 52.77
CA ILE A 785 -1.14 18.72 52.55
C ILE A 785 -0.10 19.66 51.91
N ALA A 786 -0.53 20.51 50.98
CA ALA A 786 0.35 21.47 50.33
C ALA A 786 0.91 22.51 51.30
N GLN A 787 0.07 23.09 52.17
CA GLN A 787 0.52 24.04 53.20
C GLN A 787 1.61 23.45 54.11
N ASP A 788 1.48 22.16 54.48
CA ASP A 788 2.44 21.47 55.34
C ASP A 788 3.76 21.13 54.62
N SER A 789 3.75 21.06 53.28
CA SER A 789 4.84 20.47 52.49
C SER A 789 5.68 21.49 51.73
N VAL A 790 5.11 22.65 51.32
CA VAL A 790 5.78 23.66 50.46
C VAL A 790 7.13 24.16 51.00
N PHE A 791 7.32 24.17 52.33
CA PHE A 791 8.54 24.68 52.97
C PHE A 791 9.38 23.62 53.69
N LYS A 792 9.05 22.34 53.53
CA LYS A 792 9.65 21.25 54.32
C LYS A 792 11.18 21.17 54.15
N ASP A 793 11.68 21.50 52.97
CA ASP A 793 13.10 21.42 52.60
C ASP A 793 13.77 22.79 52.40
N ALA A 794 13.09 23.88 52.78
CA ALA A 794 13.60 25.25 52.60
C ALA A 794 14.49 25.71 53.76
N SER A 795 15.64 26.33 53.43
CA SER A 795 16.59 26.84 54.41
C SER A 795 16.71 28.38 54.38
N PHE A 796 17.21 28.98 55.46
CA PHE A 796 17.47 30.42 55.47
C PHE A 796 18.56 30.83 54.46
N GLU A 797 19.48 29.93 54.09
CA GLU A 797 20.48 30.18 53.05
C GLU A 797 19.84 30.42 51.67
N ASP A 798 18.75 29.73 51.36
CA ASP A 798 18.01 29.94 50.12
C ASP A 798 17.46 31.38 50.07
N LEU A 799 16.87 31.84 51.18
CA LEU A 799 16.36 33.21 51.27
C LEU A 799 17.45 34.28 51.16
N LYS A 800 18.64 34.03 51.71
CA LYS A 800 19.80 34.92 51.60
C LYS A 800 20.23 35.10 50.15
N LYS A 801 20.27 34.04 49.35
CA LYS A 801 20.58 34.14 47.91
C LYS A 801 19.60 35.03 47.16
N ALA A 802 18.31 34.98 47.50
CA ALA A 802 17.28 35.74 46.80
C ALA A 802 17.17 37.20 47.25
N PHE A 803 17.16 37.46 48.55
CA PHE A 803 16.86 38.79 49.12
C PHE A 803 17.96 39.36 50.00
N GLY A 804 19.02 38.61 50.27
CA GLY A 804 20.19 39.10 50.99
C GLY A 804 21.01 40.05 50.12
N LYS A 805 21.53 41.11 50.73
CA LYS A 805 22.46 42.02 50.08
C LYS A 805 23.75 41.25 49.77
N ASP A 806 24.08 41.12 48.49
CA ASP A 806 25.19 40.31 47.99
C ASP A 806 25.16 38.85 48.50
N GLY A 807 23.96 38.29 48.72
CA GLY A 807 23.78 36.93 49.23
C GLY A 807 24.06 36.76 50.73
N SER A 808 24.22 37.86 51.48
CA SER A 808 24.48 37.82 52.94
C SER A 808 23.21 37.67 53.78
N ASP A 809 23.36 37.54 55.10
CA ASP A 809 22.25 37.52 56.07
C ASP A 809 21.59 38.89 56.29
N THR A 810 22.14 39.96 55.69
CA THR A 810 21.58 41.31 55.73
C THR A 810 20.55 41.47 54.61
N LEU A 811 19.30 41.79 54.95
CA LEU A 811 18.22 41.96 53.98
C LEU A 811 18.43 43.16 53.04
N ASP A 812 18.30 42.95 51.73
CA ASP A 812 18.20 44.04 50.74
C ASP A 812 16.76 44.58 50.70
N GLU A 813 16.48 45.49 51.62
CA GLU A 813 15.16 46.11 51.77
C GLU A 813 14.70 46.89 50.53
N ALA A 814 15.64 47.48 49.76
CA ALA A 814 15.31 48.24 48.56
C ALA A 814 14.85 47.30 47.44
N LYS A 815 15.53 46.17 47.27
CA LYS A 815 15.15 45.11 46.33
C LYS A 815 13.76 44.56 46.65
N VAL A 816 13.52 44.17 47.91
CA VAL A 816 12.22 43.62 48.32
C VAL A 816 11.09 44.65 48.18
N ARG A 817 11.34 45.92 48.52
CA ARG A 817 10.35 47.00 48.34
C ARG A 817 9.99 47.19 46.87
N SER A 818 10.98 47.18 45.99
CA SER A 818 10.75 47.31 44.54
C SER A 818 9.89 46.17 44.00
N LEU A 819 10.11 44.93 44.45
CA LEU A 819 9.28 43.78 44.05
C LEU A 819 7.83 43.94 44.52
N ILE A 820 7.62 44.39 45.76
CA ILE A 820 6.26 44.63 46.30
C ILE A 820 5.56 45.76 45.53
N ASP A 821 6.26 46.86 45.24
CA ASP A 821 5.73 48.00 44.49
C ASP A 821 5.30 47.56 43.07
N GLN A 822 6.14 46.78 42.37
CA GLN A 822 5.84 46.28 41.04
C GLN A 822 4.64 45.31 41.02
N ILE A 823 4.47 44.48 42.06
CA ILE A 823 3.27 43.63 42.21
C ILE A 823 2.04 44.51 42.45
N GLY A 824 2.15 45.52 43.33
CA GLY A 824 1.05 46.44 43.63
C GLY A 824 0.60 47.27 42.42
N GLU A 825 1.51 47.62 41.51
CA GLU A 825 1.19 48.32 40.26
C GLU A 825 0.58 47.40 39.20
N SER A 826 1.08 46.17 39.08
CA SER A 826 0.67 45.23 38.03
C SER A 826 -0.58 44.40 38.39
N ASN A 827 -0.74 44.05 39.67
CA ASN A 827 -1.77 43.16 40.21
C ASN A 827 -2.19 43.59 41.65
N PRO A 828 -2.70 44.83 41.85
CA PRO A 828 -3.05 45.39 43.17
C PRO A 828 -3.99 44.49 44.00
N GLU A 829 -4.87 43.75 43.33
CA GLU A 829 -5.80 42.78 43.91
C GLU A 829 -5.14 41.71 44.81
N LEU A 830 -3.91 41.27 44.48
CA LEU A 830 -3.20 40.23 45.22
C LEU A 830 -2.76 40.69 46.61
N LEU A 831 -2.61 42.00 46.77
CA LEU A 831 -2.21 42.65 48.03
C LEU A 831 -3.42 43.26 48.75
N THR A 832 -4.65 42.95 48.32
CA THR A 832 -5.86 43.59 48.85
C THR A 832 -6.48 42.80 50.02
N ASN A 833 -6.78 43.51 51.11
CA ASN A 833 -7.38 42.93 52.31
C ASN A 833 -8.86 42.56 52.12
N ALA A 834 -9.45 41.88 53.11
CA ALA A 834 -10.86 41.46 53.07
C ALA A 834 -11.84 42.62 52.89
N ASP A 835 -11.44 43.82 53.34
CA ASP A 835 -12.23 45.05 53.22
C ASP A 835 -12.02 45.82 51.90
N GLY A 836 -11.33 45.24 50.92
CA GLY A 836 -11.08 45.86 49.61
C GLY A 836 -10.00 46.94 49.58
N LYS A 837 -9.23 47.13 50.66
CA LYS A 837 -8.11 48.09 50.73
C LYS A 837 -6.75 47.41 50.46
N PRO A 838 -5.91 47.94 49.55
CA PRO A 838 -4.56 47.43 49.30
C PRO A 838 -3.67 47.58 50.54
N ALA A 839 -2.91 46.54 50.87
CA ALA A 839 -1.79 46.61 51.79
C ALA A 839 -0.68 47.48 51.20
N THR A 840 -0.05 48.33 52.02
CA THR A 840 1.07 49.15 51.54
C THR A 840 2.36 48.35 51.52
N SER A 841 3.28 48.71 50.63
CA SER A 841 4.60 48.05 50.52
C SER A 841 5.39 48.11 51.82
N ASP A 842 5.26 49.20 52.58
CA ASP A 842 5.90 49.35 53.89
C ASP A 842 5.30 48.41 54.94
N GLN A 843 3.99 48.10 54.87
CA GLN A 843 3.34 47.12 55.75
C GLN A 843 3.85 45.70 55.47
N ILE A 844 3.92 45.32 54.19
CA ILE A 844 4.41 44.00 53.76
C ILE A 844 5.90 43.85 54.09
N LEU A 845 6.73 44.85 53.74
CA LEU A 845 8.17 44.84 54.01
C LEU A 845 8.48 44.80 55.51
N GLY A 846 7.72 45.52 56.34
CA GLY A 846 7.89 45.53 57.79
C GLY A 846 7.68 44.14 58.42
N VAL A 847 6.62 43.44 57.99
CA VAL A 847 6.33 42.09 58.47
C VAL A 847 7.30 41.06 57.90
N PHE A 848 7.68 41.19 56.63
CA PHE A 848 8.70 40.32 56.02
C PHE A 848 10.05 40.42 56.75
N ARG A 849 10.51 41.65 57.03
CA ARG A 849 11.74 41.92 57.80
C ARG A 849 11.70 41.32 59.19
N GLY A 850 10.57 41.44 59.90
CA GLY A 850 10.42 40.84 61.22
C GLY A 850 10.62 39.33 61.22
N ASN A 851 10.13 38.63 60.20
CA ASN A 851 10.32 37.18 60.07
C ASN A 851 11.73 36.83 59.55
N TRP A 852 12.32 37.65 58.66
CA TRP A 852 13.72 37.52 58.25
C TRP A 852 14.68 37.56 59.46
N ASP A 853 14.45 38.47 60.40
CA ASP A 853 15.27 38.58 61.61
C ASP A 853 15.13 37.38 62.55
N LEU A 854 13.95 36.76 62.64
CA LEU A 854 13.75 35.53 63.41
C LEU A 854 14.58 34.36 62.85
N LEU A 855 14.63 34.24 61.52
CA LEU A 855 15.44 33.25 60.81
C LEU A 855 16.93 33.54 60.96
N ARG A 856 17.34 34.80 60.81
CA ARG A 856 18.73 35.24 60.99
C ARG A 856 19.28 34.96 62.38
N GLN A 857 18.42 35.08 63.40
CA GLN A 857 18.78 34.77 64.79
C GLN A 857 18.75 33.27 65.10
N GLY A 858 18.32 32.42 64.15
CA GLY A 858 18.18 30.97 64.35
C GLY A 858 17.07 30.58 65.32
N THR A 859 16.14 31.51 65.61
CA THR A 859 15.08 31.30 66.62
C THR A 859 13.91 30.45 66.10
N LYS A 860 13.78 30.33 64.78
CA LYS A 860 12.82 29.49 64.07
C LYS A 860 13.43 29.03 62.74
N SER A 861 13.00 27.88 62.24
CA SER A 861 13.14 27.47 60.84
C SER A 861 12.00 28.04 59.98
N ILE A 862 12.14 28.00 58.64
CA ILE A 862 11.13 28.53 57.71
C ILE A 862 9.79 27.80 57.86
N SER A 863 9.81 26.48 58.02
CA SER A 863 8.60 25.66 58.25
C SER A 863 7.89 26.02 59.57
N GLU A 864 8.64 26.38 60.62
CA GLU A 864 8.11 26.80 61.92
C GLU A 864 7.54 28.23 61.96
N LEU A 865 7.66 28.99 60.88
CA LEU A 865 6.97 30.28 60.73
C LEU A 865 5.45 30.10 60.53
N GLY A 866 5.04 28.93 60.04
CA GLY A 866 3.63 28.59 59.82
C GLY A 866 2.93 29.53 58.84
N LEU A 867 3.61 29.97 57.78
CA LEU A 867 3.21 31.09 56.91
C LEU A 867 1.82 30.99 56.27
N PHE A 868 1.23 29.78 56.21
CA PHE A 868 -0.11 29.54 55.67
C PHE A 868 -1.14 29.09 56.70
N SER A 869 -0.74 28.83 57.95
CA SER A 869 -1.62 28.23 58.96
C SER A 869 -2.34 29.26 59.84
N ASP A 870 -3.43 28.84 60.47
CA ASP A 870 -4.16 29.64 61.46
C ASP A 870 -3.32 30.03 62.68
N ASN A 871 -2.26 29.26 62.96
CA ASN A 871 -1.36 29.45 64.09
C ASN A 871 -0.09 30.24 63.74
N SER A 872 -0.05 30.91 62.58
CA SER A 872 1.14 31.62 62.12
C SER A 872 1.52 32.78 63.06
N SER A 873 2.83 33.05 63.18
CA SER A 873 3.31 34.25 63.88
C SER A 873 2.95 35.56 63.16
N ILE A 874 2.34 35.47 61.97
CA ILE A 874 2.03 36.57 61.06
C ILE A 874 0.56 36.97 61.15
N LYS A 875 -0.35 36.03 61.40
CA LYS A 875 -1.81 36.23 61.37
C LYS A 875 -2.33 37.05 62.55
N ALA A 876 -1.66 36.98 63.72
CA ALA A 876 -2.00 37.80 64.88
C ALA A 876 -1.71 39.31 64.70
N ALA A 877 -0.97 39.70 63.64
CA ALA A 877 -0.49 41.07 63.43
C ALA A 877 -0.82 41.66 62.04
N SER A 878 -1.51 40.95 61.14
CA SER A 878 -1.65 41.38 59.75
C SER A 878 -2.97 41.01 59.07
N SER A 879 -3.39 41.83 58.10
CA SER A 879 -4.58 41.64 57.27
C SER A 879 -4.30 40.71 56.08
N ALA A 880 -5.34 40.14 55.45
CA ALA A 880 -5.20 39.11 54.41
C ALA A 880 -4.20 39.46 53.27
N GLY A 881 -4.23 40.70 52.75
CA GLY A 881 -3.31 41.14 51.69
C GLY A 881 -1.85 41.28 52.14
N VAL A 882 -1.60 41.57 53.43
CA VAL A 882 -0.24 41.53 54.00
C VAL A 882 0.24 40.09 54.15
N LEU A 883 -0.64 39.19 54.59
CA LEU A 883 -0.30 37.78 54.75
C LEU A 883 0.01 37.13 53.39
N HIS A 884 -0.76 37.42 52.33
CA HIS A 884 -0.48 36.95 50.97
C HIS A 884 0.87 37.49 50.47
N GLY A 885 1.10 38.80 50.62
CA GLY A 885 2.35 39.43 50.20
C GLY A 885 3.57 38.83 50.91
N VAL A 886 3.51 38.66 52.23
CA VAL A 886 4.64 38.13 53.02
C VAL A 886 4.87 36.65 52.71
N SER A 887 3.83 35.81 52.76
CA SER A 887 3.96 34.37 52.48
C SER A 887 4.37 34.12 51.02
N GLY A 888 3.90 34.96 50.10
CA GLY A 888 4.32 34.98 48.70
C GLY A 888 5.78 35.37 48.51
N LEU A 889 6.29 36.37 49.22
CA LEU A 889 7.71 36.73 49.20
C LEU A 889 8.59 35.59 49.71
N PHE A 890 8.21 34.90 50.78
CA PHE A 890 8.96 33.73 51.26
C PHE A 890 8.99 32.60 50.23
N MET A 891 7.85 32.29 49.60
CA MET A 891 7.78 31.30 48.53
C MET A 891 8.58 31.73 47.29
N ALA A 892 8.56 33.01 46.94
CA ALA A 892 9.35 33.60 45.87
C ALA A 892 10.84 33.48 46.14
N GLY A 893 11.29 33.80 47.36
CA GLY A 893 12.69 33.72 47.74
C GLY A 893 13.27 32.32 47.60
N ILE A 894 12.50 31.31 48.01
CA ILE A 894 12.89 29.90 47.87
C ILE A 894 12.92 29.50 46.39
N THR A 895 11.92 29.93 45.62
CA THR A 895 11.83 29.64 44.17
C THR A 895 12.98 30.28 43.39
N ILE A 896 13.27 31.56 43.64
CA ILE A 896 14.40 32.31 43.05
C ILE A 896 15.73 31.62 43.37
N ALA A 897 15.92 31.21 44.64
CA ALA A 897 17.16 30.58 45.09
C ALA A 897 17.41 29.21 44.47
N LYS A 898 16.35 28.42 44.28
CA LYS A 898 16.42 27.14 43.56
C LYS A 898 16.69 27.34 42.06
N GLY A 899 16.04 28.32 41.42
CA GLY A 899 16.24 28.64 40.00
C GLY A 899 17.62 29.21 39.68
N ALA A 900 18.25 29.93 40.60
CA ALA A 900 19.59 30.50 40.42
C ALA A 900 20.73 29.46 40.41
N ASN A 901 20.49 28.21 40.85
CA ASN A 901 21.52 27.17 40.87
C ASN A 901 21.61 26.36 39.56
N GLY A 902 20.70 26.54 38.59
CA GLY A 902 20.56 25.62 37.44
C GLY A 902 20.71 26.21 36.03
N ALA A 903 20.47 27.51 35.80
CA ALA A 903 20.30 28.07 34.44
C ALA A 903 20.90 29.49 34.22
N GLY A 904 21.90 29.89 35.02
CA GLY A 904 22.46 31.25 34.97
C GLY A 904 21.67 32.28 35.77
N ALA A 905 22.13 33.54 35.77
CA ALA A 905 21.52 34.60 36.57
C ALA A 905 20.13 35.00 36.03
N LEU A 906 19.10 34.89 36.86
CA LEU A 906 17.74 35.32 36.52
C LEU A 906 17.70 36.81 36.20
N THR A 907 16.96 37.19 35.15
CA THR A 907 16.71 38.60 34.80
C THR A 907 15.77 39.26 35.81
N ASP A 908 15.81 40.60 35.91
CA ASP A 908 14.94 41.34 36.83
C ASP A 908 13.44 41.09 36.57
N ARG A 909 13.05 40.95 35.29
CA ARG A 909 11.67 40.63 34.90
C ARG A 909 11.27 39.24 35.39
N GLN A 910 12.16 38.27 35.26
CA GLN A 910 11.93 36.91 35.72
C GLN A 910 11.74 36.84 37.25
N ILE A 911 12.53 37.59 38.02
CA ILE A 911 12.39 37.70 39.48
C ILE A 911 11.02 38.27 39.86
N VAL A 912 10.54 39.28 39.13
CA VAL A 912 9.22 39.92 39.35
C VAL A 912 8.08 38.95 39.04
N ASP A 913 8.18 38.19 37.95
CA ASP A 913 7.18 37.20 37.55
C ASP A 913 7.09 36.05 38.58
N ILE A 914 8.24 35.51 39.04
CA ILE A 914 8.30 34.51 40.13
C ILE A 914 7.64 35.06 41.40
N THR A 915 7.95 36.31 41.75
CA THR A 915 7.41 36.91 42.97
C THR A 915 5.90 37.09 42.87
N THR A 916 5.40 37.55 41.72
CA THR A 916 3.96 37.71 41.45
C THR A 916 3.22 36.38 41.53
N GLY A 917 3.72 35.34 40.85
CA GLY A 917 3.14 34.00 40.89
C GLY A 917 3.15 33.40 42.31
N SER A 918 4.22 33.62 43.07
CA SER A 918 4.33 33.12 44.45
C SER A 918 3.34 33.78 45.42
N VAL A 919 3.07 35.09 45.27
CA VAL A 919 2.03 35.79 46.04
C VAL A 919 0.64 35.28 45.69
N GLN A 920 0.41 35.00 44.40
CA GLN A 920 -0.86 34.42 43.96
C GLN A 920 -1.05 33.00 44.50
N SER A 921 -0.04 32.14 44.45
CA SER A 921 -0.11 30.78 45.01
C SER A 921 -0.25 30.78 46.53
N ALA A 922 0.43 31.70 47.23
CA ALA A 922 0.23 31.92 48.66
C ALA A 922 -1.21 32.34 48.98
N THR A 923 -1.84 33.16 48.13
CA THR A 923 -3.25 33.53 48.25
C THR A 923 -4.15 32.30 48.12
N LEU A 924 -3.95 31.47 47.09
CA LEU A 924 -4.73 30.26 46.85
C LEU A 924 -4.61 29.25 48.00
N LEU A 925 -3.39 29.03 48.49
CA LEU A 925 -3.13 28.14 49.62
C LEU A 925 -3.74 28.69 50.91
N THR A 926 -3.66 29.99 51.17
CA THR A 926 -4.23 30.60 52.38
C THR A 926 -5.77 30.59 52.37
N GLU A 927 -6.38 30.85 51.22
CA GLU A 927 -7.82 31.01 51.09
C GLU A 927 -8.57 29.70 50.79
N GLY A 928 -7.89 28.56 50.62
CA GLY A 928 -8.53 27.27 50.37
C GLY A 928 -9.02 27.07 48.93
N GLY A 929 -8.36 27.72 47.97
CA GLY A 929 -8.67 27.62 46.54
C GLY A 929 -9.44 28.82 45.94
N VAL A 930 -9.66 28.77 44.63
CA VAL A 930 -10.09 29.90 43.78
C VAL A 930 -11.52 30.39 44.09
N LYS A 931 -12.37 29.56 44.72
CA LYS A 931 -13.79 29.90 45.00
C LYS A 931 -13.91 31.12 45.93
N ASN A 932 -13.04 31.28 46.92
CA ASN A 932 -13.05 32.44 47.82
C ASN A 932 -12.51 33.70 47.13
N VAL A 933 -11.51 33.55 46.27
CA VAL A 933 -10.97 34.59 45.40
C VAL A 933 -12.06 35.09 44.42
N ILE A 934 -12.71 34.21 43.65
CA ILE A 934 -13.80 34.53 42.72
C ILE A 934 -15.03 35.09 43.45
N THR A 935 -15.35 34.63 44.66
CA THR A 935 -16.48 35.17 45.44
C THR A 935 -16.21 36.61 45.87
N ARG A 936 -14.96 36.94 46.20
CA ARG A 936 -14.50 38.33 46.45
C ARG A 936 -14.64 39.23 45.21
N TYR A 937 -14.48 38.66 44.01
CA TYR A 937 -14.75 39.34 42.74
C TYR A 937 -16.25 39.44 42.41
N LYS A 938 -17.07 38.49 42.89
CA LYS A 938 -18.52 38.54 42.73
C LYS A 938 -19.15 39.67 43.52
N ASP A 939 -18.62 40.09 44.66
CA ASP A 939 -19.18 41.24 45.42
C ASP A 939 -18.85 42.61 44.79
N LEU A 940 -17.94 42.65 43.81
CA LEU A 940 -17.78 43.79 42.88
C LEU A 940 -18.85 43.81 41.75
N LYS A 941 -19.78 42.83 41.73
CA LYS A 941 -20.85 42.70 40.71
C LYS A 941 -21.67 43.95 40.50
N ASP A 942 -21.92 44.71 41.55
CA ASP A 942 -22.98 45.71 41.52
C ASP A 942 -22.60 46.98 40.73
N THR A 943 -21.46 46.99 40.01
CA THR A 943 -21.04 48.17 39.25
C THR A 943 -20.56 48.03 37.80
N LEU A 944 -20.25 46.87 37.19
CA LEU A 944 -19.73 46.88 35.81
C LEU A 944 -20.09 45.66 34.92
N GLU A 945 -20.37 45.99 33.64
CA GLU A 945 -20.92 45.23 32.50
C GLU A 945 -19.87 44.33 31.74
N PRO A 946 -20.19 43.68 30.58
CA PRO A 946 -19.47 42.56 29.91
C PRO A 946 -17.94 42.65 29.70
N GLU A 947 -17.35 43.83 29.81
CA GLU A 947 -15.88 44.04 29.87
C GLU A 947 -15.23 43.30 31.04
N ALA A 948 -15.97 42.97 32.11
CA ALA A 948 -15.50 42.15 33.23
C ALA A 948 -15.16 40.70 32.81
N TYR A 949 -15.89 40.11 31.86
CA TYR A 949 -15.64 38.76 31.34
C TYR A 949 -14.33 38.69 30.53
N LYS A 950 -14.05 39.77 29.78
CA LYS A 950 -12.78 39.98 29.09
C LYS A 950 -11.64 40.21 30.08
N LYS A 951 -11.87 40.93 31.19
CA LYS A 951 -10.88 41.12 32.26
C LYS A 951 -10.57 39.84 33.03
N ILE A 952 -11.56 38.99 33.29
CA ILE A 952 -11.37 37.69 33.94
C ILE A 952 -10.54 36.76 33.06
N THR A 953 -10.82 36.68 31.76
CA THR A 953 -10.02 35.91 30.77
C THR A 953 -8.65 36.53 30.50
N THR A 954 -8.51 37.85 30.59
CA THR A 954 -7.21 38.55 30.52
C THR A 954 -6.38 38.29 31.78
N ASN A 955 -6.99 38.21 32.96
CA ASN A 955 -6.29 37.87 34.20
C ASN A 955 -5.98 36.37 34.31
N LEU A 956 -6.79 35.49 33.68
CA LEU A 956 -6.47 34.08 33.51
C LEU A 956 -5.33 33.86 32.51
N SER A 957 -5.24 34.66 31.44
CA SER A 957 -4.09 34.66 30.53
C SER A 957 -2.86 35.36 31.11
N LYS A 958 -3.02 36.24 32.10
CA LYS A 958 -1.89 36.71 32.93
C LYS A 958 -1.42 35.65 33.92
N LEU A 959 -2.34 34.89 34.52
CA LEU A 959 -2.05 33.69 35.31
C LEU A 959 -1.29 32.67 34.44
N GLU A 960 -1.71 32.50 33.19
CA GLU A 960 -1.06 31.69 32.16
C GLU A 960 0.34 32.22 31.82
N ASN A 961 0.52 33.52 31.56
CA ASN A 961 1.84 34.09 31.24
C ASN A 961 2.81 34.10 32.43
N ALA A 962 2.30 34.27 33.66
CA ALA A 962 3.10 34.18 34.89
C ALA A 962 3.50 32.73 35.20
N ALA A 963 2.63 31.75 34.94
CA ALA A 963 2.92 30.32 35.08
C ALA A 963 3.82 29.78 33.95
N LYS A 964 3.74 30.36 32.75
CA LYS A 964 4.60 30.06 31.59
C LYS A 964 6.03 30.63 31.73
N GLY A 965 6.24 31.60 32.63
CA GLY A 965 7.49 32.35 32.73
C GLY A 965 8.65 31.56 33.33
N LEU A 966 8.51 31.01 34.54
CA LEU A 966 9.59 30.34 35.28
C LEU A 966 9.02 29.29 36.24
N GLY A 967 9.50 28.05 36.12
CA GLY A 967 9.11 26.92 36.97
C GLY A 967 9.47 27.09 38.45
N GLY A 968 8.64 26.52 39.33
CA GLY A 968 8.86 26.46 40.77
C GLY A 968 7.61 26.08 41.58
N LEU A 969 7.75 26.03 42.91
CA LEU A 969 6.70 25.71 43.90
C LEU A 969 5.36 26.41 43.62
N ALA A 970 5.42 27.69 43.21
CA ALA A 970 4.25 28.51 42.92
C ALA A 970 3.45 28.04 41.69
N GLY A 971 4.15 27.68 40.60
CA GLY A 971 3.51 27.26 39.34
C GLY A 971 2.79 25.93 39.47
N VAL A 972 3.38 24.98 40.21
CA VAL A 972 2.80 23.66 40.44
C VAL A 972 1.52 23.75 41.30
N ALA A 973 1.54 24.55 42.37
CA ALA A 973 0.37 24.74 43.22
C ALA A 973 -0.79 25.44 42.48
N ALA A 974 -0.48 26.49 41.72
CA ALA A 974 -1.49 27.17 40.89
C ALA A 974 -2.04 26.25 39.79
N GLY A 975 -1.18 25.42 39.17
CA GLY A 975 -1.56 24.45 38.16
C GLY A 975 -2.56 23.40 38.67
N ALA A 976 -2.34 22.88 39.88
CA ALA A 976 -3.25 21.96 40.54
C ALA A 976 -4.67 22.54 40.71
N TYR A 977 -4.78 23.78 41.18
CA TYR A 977 -6.08 24.45 41.31
C TYR A 977 -6.72 24.77 39.96
N GLY A 978 -5.91 25.09 38.93
CA GLY A 978 -6.39 25.27 37.55
C GLY A 978 -7.06 24.02 37.00
N ILE A 979 -6.48 22.84 37.27
CA ILE A 979 -7.08 21.54 36.95
C ILE A 979 -8.40 21.34 37.70
N PHE A 980 -8.42 21.54 39.02
CA PHE A 980 -9.62 21.31 39.83
C PHE A 980 -10.79 22.22 39.42
N ASP A 981 -10.50 23.48 39.10
CA ASP A 981 -11.53 24.42 38.63
C ASP A 981 -11.95 24.15 37.18
N GLY A 982 -11.01 23.74 36.32
CA GLY A 982 -11.31 23.32 34.95
C GLY A 982 -12.31 22.17 34.91
N VAL A 983 -12.13 21.17 35.77
CA VAL A 983 -13.10 20.07 35.97
C VAL A 983 -14.48 20.59 36.38
N LYS A 984 -14.54 21.52 37.35
CA LYS A 984 -15.80 22.15 37.78
C LYS A 984 -16.47 22.92 36.65
N SER A 985 -15.71 23.59 35.79
CA SER A 985 -16.22 24.36 34.65
C SER A 985 -16.77 23.46 33.54
N ILE A 986 -16.09 22.35 33.21
CA ILE A 986 -16.60 21.34 32.28
C ILE A 986 -17.96 20.80 32.76
N ARG A 987 -18.10 20.46 34.04
CA ARG A 987 -19.38 19.98 34.61
C ARG A 987 -20.49 21.04 34.62
N ARG A 988 -20.15 22.33 34.56
CA ARG A 988 -21.10 23.44 34.42
C ARG A 988 -21.50 23.72 32.96
N GLY A 989 -20.99 22.95 32.00
CA GLY A 989 -21.23 23.12 30.57
C GLY A 989 -20.28 24.10 29.88
N GLU A 990 -19.23 24.57 30.57
CA GLU A 990 -18.23 25.50 30.06
C GLU A 990 -17.04 24.72 29.47
N LEU A 991 -17.29 23.92 28.42
CA LEU A 991 -16.32 22.94 27.88
C LEU A 991 -14.99 23.58 27.42
N VAL A 992 -15.05 24.68 26.66
CA VAL A 992 -13.85 25.36 26.12
C VAL A 992 -13.02 26.00 27.23
N ALA A 993 -13.67 26.72 28.16
CA ALA A 993 -12.98 27.38 29.27
C ALA A 993 -12.43 26.36 30.27
N GLY A 994 -13.19 25.29 30.55
CA GLY A 994 -12.75 24.20 31.42
C GLY A 994 -11.61 23.40 30.82
N GLY A 995 -11.65 23.10 29.52
CA GLY A 995 -10.56 22.46 28.78
C GLY A 995 -9.29 23.31 28.73
N MET A 996 -9.41 24.62 28.51
CA MET A 996 -8.28 25.56 28.60
C MET A 996 -7.68 25.62 30.01
N SER A 997 -8.51 25.61 31.06
CA SER A 997 -8.02 25.60 32.45
C SER A 997 -7.31 24.31 32.84
N ILE A 998 -7.79 23.14 32.40
CA ILE A 998 -7.11 21.86 32.59
C ILE A 998 -5.77 21.85 31.85
N THR A 999 -5.75 22.31 30.60
CA THR A 999 -4.55 22.39 29.76
C THR A 999 -3.52 23.37 30.33
N ALA A 1000 -3.94 24.56 30.72
CA ALA A 1000 -3.06 25.55 31.35
C ALA A 1000 -2.56 25.06 32.72
N GLY A 1001 -3.42 24.37 33.47
CA GLY A 1001 -3.07 23.80 34.78
C GLY A 1001 -2.06 22.65 34.69
N SER A 1002 -2.22 21.76 33.70
CA SER A 1002 -1.27 20.69 33.42
C SER A 1002 0.05 21.23 32.87
N LEU A 1003 0.02 22.21 31.96
CA LEU A 1003 1.22 22.89 31.46
C LEU A 1003 1.96 23.64 32.59
N GLY A 1004 1.25 24.31 33.50
CA GLY A 1004 1.84 24.96 34.67
C GLY A 1004 2.46 23.97 35.66
N ALA A 1005 1.82 22.82 35.87
CA ALA A 1005 2.37 21.72 36.68
C ALA A 1005 3.64 21.12 36.02
N MET A 1006 3.66 20.92 34.70
CA MET A 1006 4.80 20.41 33.94
C MET A 1006 5.96 21.42 33.83
N ALA A 1007 5.66 22.71 33.67
CA ALA A 1007 6.68 23.78 33.67
C ALA A 1007 7.39 23.87 35.02
N GLY A 1008 6.67 23.62 36.12
CA GLY A 1008 7.26 23.53 37.46
C GLY A 1008 8.24 22.37 37.64
N LEU A 1009 7.98 21.22 36.99
CA LEU A 1009 8.87 20.05 37.03
C LEU A 1009 10.20 20.28 36.32
N ALA A 1010 10.18 20.92 35.15
CA ALA A 1010 11.39 21.16 34.35
C ALA A 1010 12.44 22.05 35.03
N SER A 1011 12.03 22.84 36.03
CA SER A 1011 12.95 23.67 36.83
C SER A 1011 13.63 22.93 37.98
N ALA A 1012 13.17 21.73 38.35
CA ALA A 1012 13.69 20.93 39.45
C ALA A 1012 14.62 19.83 38.91
N ALA A 1013 15.87 20.20 38.66
CA ALA A 1013 16.86 19.48 37.86
C ALA A 1013 17.31 18.06 38.33
N GLU A 1014 16.67 17.45 39.34
CA GLU A 1014 17.13 16.17 39.91
C GLU A 1014 16.03 15.09 40.09
N GLY A 1015 14.74 15.39 39.84
CA GLY A 1015 13.64 14.43 40.05
C GLY A 1015 12.65 14.27 38.89
N ALA A 1016 12.83 15.02 37.79
CA ALA A 1016 11.84 15.09 36.71
C ALA A 1016 11.79 13.82 35.84
N ALA A 1017 12.89 13.09 35.67
CA ALA A 1017 12.99 11.96 34.75
C ALA A 1017 12.15 10.74 35.16
N GLY A 1018 12.17 10.36 36.45
CA GLY A 1018 11.37 9.24 36.98
C GLY A 1018 9.86 9.52 36.94
N VAL A 1019 9.47 10.79 37.00
CA VAL A 1019 8.07 11.21 36.92
C VAL A 1019 7.60 11.42 35.49
N MET A 1020 8.46 11.75 34.53
CA MET A 1020 8.10 11.72 33.11
C MET A 1020 7.81 10.29 32.61
N GLN A 1021 8.45 9.27 33.20
CA GLN A 1021 8.14 7.86 32.91
C GLN A 1021 6.77 7.40 33.46
N LEU A 1022 6.42 7.77 34.70
CA LEU A 1022 5.13 7.44 35.33
C LEU A 1022 3.98 8.34 34.87
N ALA A 1023 4.27 9.61 34.57
CA ALA A 1023 3.30 10.57 34.06
C ALA A 1023 3.12 10.43 32.55
N GLY A 1024 4.01 9.77 31.80
CA GLY A 1024 3.93 9.69 30.33
C GLY A 1024 2.58 9.17 29.81
N SER A 1025 2.02 8.10 30.39
CA SER A 1025 0.70 7.57 29.99
C SER A 1025 -0.45 8.51 30.37
N VAL A 1026 -0.41 9.09 31.58
CA VAL A 1026 -1.43 10.04 32.06
C VAL A 1026 -1.37 11.36 31.29
N VAL A 1027 -0.17 11.92 31.09
CA VAL A 1027 0.13 13.14 30.31
C VAL A 1027 -0.35 13.00 28.87
N ARG A 1028 -0.14 11.84 28.23
CA ARG A 1028 -0.66 11.55 26.88
C ARG A 1028 -2.18 11.65 26.79
N ALA A 1029 -2.89 11.29 27.86
CA ALA A 1029 -4.35 11.37 27.90
C ALA A 1029 -4.89 12.79 28.22
N LEU A 1030 -4.09 13.70 28.80
CA LEU A 1030 -4.61 14.97 29.32
C LEU A 1030 -5.03 16.02 28.27
N PRO A 1031 -4.29 16.25 27.16
CA PRO A 1031 -4.76 17.17 26.13
C PRO A 1031 -6.04 16.66 25.46
N LEU A 1032 -6.14 15.34 25.31
CA LEU A 1032 -7.28 14.63 24.74
C LEU A 1032 -8.60 14.87 25.54
N ILE A 1033 -8.50 15.01 26.86
CA ILE A 1033 -9.62 15.38 27.78
C ILE A 1033 -10.18 16.78 27.49
N ALA A 1034 -9.38 17.70 26.92
CA ALA A 1034 -9.78 19.09 26.67
C ALA A 1034 -10.47 19.30 25.30
N GLY A 1035 -10.69 18.23 24.52
CA GLY A 1035 -11.27 18.33 23.17
C GLY A 1035 -10.32 18.93 22.13
N GLY A 1036 -9.03 19.04 22.45
CA GLY A 1036 -7.95 19.32 21.51
C GLY A 1036 -7.13 18.06 21.33
N LEU A 1037 -7.03 17.55 20.11
CA LEU A 1037 -6.32 16.32 19.79
C LEU A 1037 -4.82 16.45 20.09
N GLY A 1038 -4.39 15.93 21.24
CA GLY A 1038 -3.02 15.91 21.72
C GLY A 1038 -2.14 14.86 21.07
N LEU A 1039 -1.91 14.96 19.75
CA LEU A 1039 -1.02 14.04 19.04
C LEU A 1039 0.45 14.12 19.47
N ALA A 1040 0.86 15.20 20.14
CA ALA A 1040 2.27 15.47 20.35
C ALA A 1040 2.99 14.54 21.36
N ALA A 1041 2.34 13.60 22.06
CA ALA A 1041 3.02 12.78 23.08
C ALA A 1041 2.85 11.26 22.92
N ALA A 1042 1.89 10.77 22.12
CA ALA A 1042 1.43 9.38 22.23
C ALA A 1042 2.11 8.38 21.28
N GLY A 1043 2.43 8.77 20.04
CA GLY A 1043 2.76 7.84 18.96
C GLY A 1043 4.06 7.04 19.14
N VAL A 1044 5.14 7.68 19.58
CA VAL A 1044 6.48 7.06 19.44
C VAL A 1044 6.89 6.20 20.65
N GLY A 1045 6.53 6.60 21.88
CA GLY A 1045 6.91 5.81 23.07
C GLY A 1045 6.10 4.53 23.27
N ALA A 1046 4.98 4.36 22.54
CA ALA A 1046 4.16 3.15 22.61
C ALA A 1046 4.58 2.08 21.57
N LEU A 1047 5.28 2.46 20.50
CA LEU A 1047 5.97 1.50 19.61
C LEU A 1047 7.01 0.66 20.37
N ALA A 1048 7.60 1.19 21.45
CA ALA A 1048 8.51 0.47 22.33
C ALA A 1048 7.88 -0.75 23.03
N LEU A 1049 6.56 -0.76 23.23
CA LEU A 1049 5.83 -1.88 23.86
C LEU A 1049 5.56 -3.04 22.90
N LEU A 1050 5.74 -2.81 21.59
CA LEU A 1050 5.43 -3.76 20.53
C LEU A 1050 6.65 -4.59 20.09
N ILE A 1051 7.82 -4.39 20.69
CA ILE A 1051 9.05 -5.09 20.31
C ILE A 1051 9.48 -6.02 21.45
N PRO A 1052 9.28 -7.35 21.33
CA PRO A 1052 9.81 -8.31 22.28
C PRO A 1052 11.34 -8.31 22.23
N GLY A 1053 11.98 -8.17 23.39
CA GLY A 1053 13.41 -8.38 23.55
C GLY A 1053 13.80 -9.84 23.29
N MET A 1054 14.14 -10.17 22.04
CA MET A 1054 14.81 -11.43 21.72
C MET A 1054 16.32 -11.19 21.64
N ILE A 1055 17.09 -11.94 22.42
CA ILE A 1055 18.56 -11.93 22.38
C ILE A 1055 19.06 -13.33 22.01
N GLU A 1056 19.80 -13.44 20.90
CA GLU A 1056 20.78 -14.51 20.68
C GLU A 1056 22.14 -14.05 21.22
N GLU A 1057 22.71 -14.80 22.15
CA GLU A 1057 23.87 -14.44 23.00
C GLU A 1057 25.24 -14.40 22.28
N GLY A 1058 25.27 -14.27 20.94
CA GLY A 1058 26.48 -14.49 20.13
C GLY A 1058 27.12 -13.28 19.43
N LYS A 1059 26.52 -12.08 19.41
CA LYS A 1059 26.95 -10.95 18.56
C LYS A 1059 26.88 -9.56 19.20
N GLN A 1060 27.04 -9.44 20.53
CA GLN A 1060 26.73 -8.20 21.26
C GLN A 1060 27.49 -6.96 20.77
N GLU A 1061 28.80 -7.04 20.51
CA GLU A 1061 29.61 -5.90 20.06
C GLU A 1061 29.16 -5.31 18.71
N THR A 1062 28.84 -6.15 17.73
CA THR A 1062 28.33 -5.67 16.43
C THR A 1062 26.92 -5.10 16.54
N ARG A 1063 26.11 -5.57 17.49
CA ARG A 1063 24.78 -5.02 17.75
C ARG A 1063 24.87 -3.65 18.41
N VAL A 1064 25.75 -3.51 19.41
CA VAL A 1064 26.02 -2.24 20.09
C VAL A 1064 26.54 -1.20 19.11
N ASP A 1065 27.43 -1.59 18.19
CA ASP A 1065 27.94 -0.69 17.15
C ASP A 1065 26.80 -0.14 16.27
N ARG A 1066 26.01 -1.04 15.67
CA ARG A 1066 24.84 -0.67 14.85
C ARG A 1066 23.81 0.16 15.62
N PHE A 1067 23.52 -0.22 16.86
CA PHE A 1067 22.63 0.52 17.75
C PHE A 1067 23.15 1.95 18.00
N SER A 1068 24.44 2.08 18.30
CA SER A 1068 25.05 3.38 18.57
C SER A 1068 25.12 4.29 17.34
N ASP A 1069 25.38 3.74 16.14
CA ASP A 1069 25.28 4.49 14.88
C ASP A 1069 23.84 4.97 14.65
N HIS A 1070 22.85 4.09 14.84
CA HIS A 1070 21.45 4.45 14.68
C HIS A 1070 21.00 5.52 15.68
N LEU A 1071 21.44 5.43 16.94
CA LEU A 1071 21.18 6.45 17.96
C LEU A 1071 21.88 7.77 17.63
N ARG A 1072 23.10 7.73 17.08
CA ARG A 1072 23.87 8.91 16.65
C ARG A 1072 23.11 9.73 15.62
N ASP A 1073 22.45 9.08 14.67
CA ASP A 1073 21.70 9.73 13.60
C ASP A 1073 20.59 10.66 14.14
N TYR A 1074 20.06 10.38 15.33
CA TYR A 1074 19.06 11.25 15.97
C TYR A 1074 19.62 12.28 16.95
N LEU A 1075 20.79 12.06 17.56
CA LEU A 1075 21.25 12.88 18.68
C LEU A 1075 22.32 13.90 18.29
N THR A 1076 23.31 13.49 17.49
CA THR A 1076 24.48 14.33 17.19
C THR A 1076 24.12 15.56 16.36
N GLN A 1077 23.12 15.45 15.48
CA GLN A 1077 22.60 16.58 14.70
C GLN A 1077 22.10 17.73 15.60
N TYR A 1078 21.58 17.39 16.79
CA TYR A 1078 21.01 18.32 17.75
C TYR A 1078 21.94 18.66 18.90
N GLU A 1079 23.18 18.15 18.90
CA GLU A 1079 24.16 18.29 19.98
C GLU A 1079 23.58 17.85 21.36
N ILE A 1080 22.78 16.78 21.36
CA ILE A 1080 22.22 16.19 22.59
C ILE A 1080 23.16 15.07 23.03
N ASP A 1081 23.84 15.25 24.16
CA ASP A 1081 24.94 14.41 24.60
C ASP A 1081 24.85 13.94 26.05
N GLY A 1082 23.87 14.41 26.84
CA GLY A 1082 23.76 14.06 28.25
C GLY A 1082 24.80 14.73 29.16
N VAL A 1083 25.56 15.72 28.66
CA VAL A 1083 26.58 16.47 29.41
C VAL A 1083 26.11 17.92 29.61
N LYS A 1084 25.72 18.22 30.85
CA LYS A 1084 25.13 19.52 31.16
C LYS A 1084 26.15 20.67 31.07
N ASN A 1085 25.96 21.58 30.11
CA ASN A 1085 26.80 22.76 29.86
C ASN A 1085 28.27 22.45 29.46
N GLY A 1086 28.50 21.32 28.80
CA GLY A 1086 29.83 20.89 28.37
C GLY A 1086 29.75 19.97 27.15
N ASP A 1087 30.83 19.25 26.86
CA ASP A 1087 30.86 18.17 25.88
C ASP A 1087 31.39 16.86 26.50
N VAL A 1088 31.52 15.81 25.70
CA VAL A 1088 32.02 14.49 26.16
C VAL A 1088 33.38 14.55 26.88
N TYR A 1089 34.20 15.58 26.65
CA TYR A 1089 35.49 15.77 27.32
C TYR A 1089 35.37 16.41 28.70
N ASP A 1090 34.22 16.95 29.06
CA ASP A 1090 33.93 17.52 30.37
C ASP A 1090 33.39 16.47 31.37
N ILE A 1091 33.21 15.22 30.94
CA ILE A 1091 32.76 14.10 31.79
C ILE A 1091 33.89 13.72 32.76
N PRO A 1092 33.66 13.72 34.09
CA PRO A 1092 34.68 13.34 35.06
C PRO A 1092 35.17 11.90 34.85
N ASP A 1093 36.48 11.65 34.97
CA ASP A 1093 37.07 10.31 34.87
C ASP A 1093 36.38 9.26 35.77
N SER A 1094 35.83 9.69 36.92
CA SER A 1094 35.08 8.84 37.85
C SER A 1094 33.74 8.33 37.33
N GLU A 1095 33.20 8.94 36.27
CA GLU A 1095 31.93 8.59 35.66
C GLU A 1095 32.11 7.72 34.39
N TRP A 1096 33.36 7.57 33.92
CA TRP A 1096 33.69 6.62 32.87
C TRP A 1096 33.84 5.20 33.44
N PRO A 1097 33.20 4.19 32.82
CA PRO A 1097 33.27 2.81 33.29
C PRO A 1097 34.64 2.16 32.94
N GLY A 1098 35.26 1.49 33.92
CA GLY A 1098 36.56 0.78 33.79
C GLY A 1098 37.68 1.33 34.70
N PRO A 1099 38.87 0.69 34.74
CA PRO A 1099 40.01 1.21 35.50
C PRO A 1099 40.60 2.49 34.86
N GLU A 1100 41.00 3.45 35.71
CA GLU A 1100 41.47 4.83 35.40
C GLU A 1100 42.56 4.97 34.30
N GLU A 1101 43.12 3.87 33.78
CA GLU A 1101 44.23 3.88 32.80
C GLU A 1101 43.82 3.62 31.33
N THR A 1102 42.54 3.37 31.01
CA THR A 1102 42.12 2.98 29.64
C THR A 1102 41.06 3.86 28.97
N THR A 1103 40.63 4.96 29.57
CA THR A 1103 39.34 5.61 29.25
C THR A 1103 39.33 6.70 28.19
N ILE A 1104 40.43 7.04 27.50
CA ILE A 1104 40.37 7.97 26.36
C ILE A 1104 41.28 7.46 25.23
N ALA A 1105 40.68 7.03 24.12
CA ALA A 1105 41.41 6.81 22.87
C ALA A 1105 41.40 8.12 22.05
N SER A 1106 42.60 8.61 21.76
CA SER A 1106 42.95 9.78 20.95
C SER A 1106 42.26 9.90 19.59
#